data_AF-A0A1A7KI92-F1
#
_entry.id   AF-A0A1A7KI92-F1
#
_cell.length_a   1.000
_cell.length_b   1.000
_cell.length_c   1.000
_cell.angle_alpha   90.00
_cell.angle_beta   90.00
_cell.angle_gamma   90.00
#
_symmetry.space_group_name_H-M   'P 1'
#
loop_
_entity.id
_entity.type
_entity.pdbx_description
1 polymer ?
#
loop_
_entity_poly.entity_id
_entity_poly.type
_entity_poly.pdbx_seq_one_letter_code
_entity_poly.pdbx_strand_id
1 'polypeptide(L)'
;MSKKGVSKISGNPSPKVGEAVTYTVTDWYPSTPQNQRNPANVIWELFKKRNNGRFTSTNIKKTGVGNFTFGEVAQKHTYRLEAYLFESEGRGASTIEINPQPAAVPKIEKVELQYVDDSPGTVFSFTEKMRARAQCVNLNGKKLKFTLWEDDATGEGHDAKNLLIETKEATVDRTGVAIAEFILTRALMQKAMQGETDPKQLEFYVTVEYFSHKKHATDNVNINNPFPPIKGEIREDESKTIPKAEGSPAAEKPASKKEEKGILDQVSDWWKDFDLWDWGESGGTVKKEQPPTVQKSEGKSTTIVEELKVENTEEGKCGPCQIFLTVNDLDNFMSATPHGSILKKAPYNSRIPAYIYYLNQYMTEFEINKNCYRRANFLGQVAKETKFWSYKEDFVYKSSVLKSKFSNFKTEQGKKNADLWGYNIEKSEITKEREIKIANWAYARGNKASDLGNRICPENDVENPEQDGYKYRGRGLIQLTGRNNYTNFQSWYNENKTKLKLPNADFISTPDLVFEPQYIVLSAIYFWTKNGLNEIADVGVEKETVQKISNTINSGEEQVKKDMRYDYVRSAHSMLSEKARDCPLETKYEIPEGKWHDPVDNPICTLYMQSGGGGEAGKHWGLFGQTRNGSDHVGLDLFATKGTNIYACVDGTIYNRRWHGGYGNTITIKVKNPQEFLKFKKNYSLQYASKGEINKGSSWSEDGDIYLFYGHLDSVIDNKFGQEITCGEVLGTTGRSGVVKGTCAPHLHFEVLSDYVMGSRSIRTRINPAFFVDYKGYNEQSAAEKKKQEDEKNKGKTVQHDGVKKLPYADMDGFIK
;
A
#
# COMPACT_ATOMS: atom_id res chain seq x y z
N MET A 1 31.16 23.02 -56.97
CA MET A 1 29.83 23.63 -56.94
C MET A 1 29.81 24.72 -55.89
N SER A 2 29.20 25.87 -56.16
CA SER A 2 29.03 26.93 -55.16
C SER A 2 28.10 26.45 -54.04
N LYS A 3 28.45 26.72 -52.78
CA LYS A 3 27.68 26.25 -51.61
C LYS A 3 26.25 26.80 -51.62
N LYS A 4 25.27 26.00 -51.20
CA LYS A 4 23.84 26.38 -51.14
C LYS A 4 23.30 26.03 -49.75
N GLY A 5 22.33 26.81 -49.27
CA GLY A 5 21.74 26.68 -47.94
C GLY A 5 22.12 27.82 -47.00
N VAL A 6 22.05 27.55 -45.70
CA VAL A 6 22.32 28.51 -44.63
C VAL A 6 23.81 28.83 -44.57
N SER A 7 24.20 30.10 -44.63
CA SER A 7 25.61 30.51 -44.50
C SER A 7 25.94 31.03 -43.10
N LYS A 8 24.97 31.61 -42.39
CA LYS A 8 25.19 32.17 -41.06
C LYS A 8 23.98 32.01 -40.13
N ILE A 9 24.24 31.66 -38.88
CA ILE A 9 23.26 31.68 -37.79
C ILE A 9 23.70 32.59 -36.64
N SER A 10 22.74 33.01 -35.83
CA SER A 10 22.96 33.82 -34.63
C SER A 10 22.12 33.31 -33.46
N GLY A 11 22.63 33.47 -32.24
CA GLY A 11 21.93 33.20 -30.98
C GLY A 11 22.92 33.12 -29.82
N ASN A 12 22.42 32.94 -28.60
CA ASN A 12 23.24 32.98 -27.40
C ASN A 12 24.17 31.74 -27.30
N PRO A 13 25.51 31.89 -27.32
CA PRO A 13 26.45 30.78 -27.19
C PRO A 13 26.59 30.29 -25.73
N SER A 14 26.00 30.99 -24.78
CA SER A 14 26.08 30.70 -23.34
C SER A 14 24.69 30.85 -22.69
N PRO A 15 23.70 30.05 -23.12
CA PRO A 15 22.35 30.11 -22.57
C PRO A 15 22.37 29.66 -21.12
N LYS A 16 21.56 30.31 -20.28
CA LYS A 16 21.36 29.85 -18.91
C LYS A 16 20.50 28.59 -18.94
N VAL A 17 20.88 27.61 -18.12
CA VAL A 17 20.10 26.39 -17.93
C VAL A 17 18.66 26.74 -17.50
N GLY A 18 17.66 26.07 -18.09
CA GLY A 18 16.25 26.27 -17.80
C GLY A 18 15.56 27.37 -18.63
N GLU A 19 16.32 28.32 -19.20
CA GLU A 19 15.76 29.38 -20.05
C GLU A 19 15.64 28.90 -21.51
N ALA A 20 14.50 29.21 -22.15
CA ALA A 20 14.33 28.98 -23.57
C ALA A 20 15.11 30.02 -24.40
N VAL A 21 15.93 29.56 -25.34
CA VAL A 21 16.74 30.40 -26.24
C VAL A 21 16.39 30.12 -27.69
N THR A 22 16.18 31.17 -28.47
CA THR A 22 15.91 31.09 -29.91
C THR A 22 17.15 31.43 -30.72
N TYR A 23 17.50 30.55 -31.66
CA TYR A 23 18.54 30.75 -32.68
C TYR A 23 17.89 31.06 -34.03
N THR A 24 18.54 31.91 -34.81
CA THR A 24 18.00 32.43 -36.08
C THR A 24 18.99 32.27 -37.22
N VAL A 25 18.47 32.04 -38.42
CA VAL A 25 19.25 32.15 -39.65
C VAL A 25 19.40 33.62 -40.00
N THR A 26 20.64 34.09 -40.10
CA THR A 26 20.95 35.49 -40.39
C THR A 26 21.44 35.71 -41.81
N ASP A 27 21.96 34.67 -42.46
CA ASP A 27 22.44 34.78 -43.84
C ASP A 27 22.36 33.44 -44.60
N TRP A 28 22.29 33.54 -45.92
CA TRP A 28 22.22 32.42 -46.86
C TRP A 28 23.35 32.52 -47.87
N TYR A 29 23.87 31.37 -48.35
CA TYR A 29 24.88 31.43 -49.41
C TYR A 29 24.31 32.10 -50.67
N PRO A 30 25.09 32.92 -51.40
CA PRO A 30 24.61 33.64 -52.59
C PRO A 30 23.95 32.73 -53.64
N SER A 31 24.45 31.50 -53.81
CA SER A 31 23.90 30.51 -54.74
C SER A 31 22.63 29.79 -54.27
N THR A 32 22.06 30.16 -53.11
CA THR A 32 20.77 29.67 -52.61
C THR A 32 19.64 30.46 -53.28
N PRO A 33 18.76 29.83 -54.08
CA PRO A 33 17.64 30.49 -54.73
C PRO A 33 16.75 31.24 -53.74
N GLN A 34 16.31 32.46 -54.07
CA GLN A 34 15.57 33.32 -53.15
C GLN A 34 14.25 32.70 -52.68
N ASN A 35 13.57 31.95 -53.54
CA ASN A 35 12.35 31.20 -53.21
C ASN A 35 12.59 30.01 -52.25
N GLN A 36 13.83 29.58 -52.05
CA GLN A 36 14.20 28.49 -51.13
C GLN A 36 14.73 29.00 -49.77
N ARG A 37 14.95 30.31 -49.62
CA ARG A 37 15.45 30.95 -48.38
C ARG A 37 14.33 31.11 -47.35
N ASN A 38 13.69 30.00 -46.99
CA ASN A 38 12.64 29.98 -45.99
C ASN A 38 13.16 29.35 -44.69
N PRO A 39 13.30 30.12 -43.59
CA PRO A 39 13.71 29.60 -42.29
C PRO A 39 12.84 28.43 -41.79
N ALA A 40 11.56 28.36 -42.18
CA ALA A 40 10.66 27.27 -41.81
C ALA A 40 11.09 25.89 -42.35
N ASN A 41 11.92 25.86 -43.39
CA ASN A 41 12.42 24.62 -44.00
C ASN A 41 13.82 24.23 -43.49
N VAL A 42 14.42 25.02 -42.59
CA VAL A 42 15.78 24.79 -42.10
C VAL A 42 15.77 23.72 -41.02
N ILE A 43 16.72 22.79 -41.11
CA ILE A 43 16.95 21.76 -40.10
C ILE A 43 17.99 22.29 -39.12
N TRP A 44 17.63 22.29 -37.84
CA TRP A 44 18.48 22.56 -36.69
C TRP A 44 18.87 21.26 -36.02
N GLU A 45 20.16 20.92 -35.98
CA GLU A 45 20.66 19.70 -35.34
C GLU A 45 21.65 20.02 -34.23
N LEU A 46 21.48 19.35 -33.08
CA LEU A 46 22.35 19.51 -31.92
C LEU A 46 23.35 18.35 -31.82
N PHE A 47 24.62 18.68 -31.64
CA PHE A 47 25.72 17.74 -31.45
C PHE A 47 26.33 17.94 -30.06
N LYS A 48 26.83 16.86 -29.45
CA LYS A 48 27.52 16.87 -28.16
C LYS A 48 29.01 16.61 -28.32
N LYS A 49 29.86 17.42 -27.69
CA LYS A 49 31.32 17.23 -27.65
C LYS A 49 31.65 16.03 -26.75
N ARG A 50 32.47 15.11 -27.25
CA ARG A 50 33.00 13.95 -26.51
C ARG A 50 34.37 14.26 -25.91
N ASN A 51 34.83 13.39 -25.01
CA ASN A 51 36.14 13.55 -24.34
C ASN A 51 37.33 13.61 -25.33
N ASN A 52 37.19 13.02 -26.52
CA ASN A 52 38.18 13.09 -27.60
C ASN A 52 38.08 14.37 -28.47
N GLY A 53 37.28 15.36 -28.06
CA GLY A 53 37.08 16.62 -28.76
C GLY A 53 36.13 16.56 -29.96
N ARG A 54 35.68 15.37 -30.39
CA ARG A 54 34.75 15.23 -31.53
C ARG A 54 33.32 15.53 -31.13
N PHE A 55 32.58 16.19 -32.02
CA PHE A 55 31.13 16.36 -31.91
C PHE A 55 30.41 15.14 -32.51
N THR A 56 29.53 14.52 -31.73
CA THR A 56 28.64 13.43 -32.19
C THR A 56 27.19 13.89 -32.11
N SER A 57 26.33 13.46 -33.03
CA SER A 57 24.91 13.82 -33.00
C SER A 57 24.26 13.40 -31.68
N THR A 58 23.36 14.24 -31.17
CA THR A 58 22.46 13.90 -30.06
C THR A 58 21.16 13.26 -30.54
N ASN A 59 20.97 13.13 -31.87
CA ASN A 59 19.71 12.81 -32.54
C ASN A 59 18.59 13.84 -32.35
N ILE A 60 18.87 14.99 -31.71
CA ILE A 60 17.91 16.09 -31.57
C ILE A 60 17.97 16.94 -32.84
N LYS A 61 16.92 16.85 -33.66
CA LYS A 61 16.73 17.65 -34.88
C LYS A 61 15.38 18.38 -34.83
N LYS A 62 15.33 19.65 -35.24
CA LYS A 62 14.10 20.44 -35.38
C LYS A 62 14.03 21.06 -36.76
N THR A 63 12.88 20.99 -37.42
CA THR A 63 12.66 21.69 -38.69
C THR A 63 11.89 22.98 -38.44
N GLY A 64 12.37 24.09 -38.99
CA GLY A 64 11.72 25.40 -38.96
C GLY A 64 11.84 26.18 -37.65
N VAL A 65 11.94 25.51 -36.51
CA VAL A 65 11.95 26.16 -35.18
C VAL A 65 13.32 26.03 -34.52
N GLY A 66 14.02 27.16 -34.37
CA GLY A 66 15.34 27.26 -33.73
C GLY A 66 15.31 27.46 -32.21
N ASN A 67 14.22 27.12 -31.52
CA ASN A 67 14.10 27.30 -30.07
C ASN A 67 14.64 26.08 -29.30
N PHE A 68 15.50 26.28 -28.32
CA PHE A 68 16.13 25.23 -27.50
C PHE A 68 16.10 25.63 -26.02
N THR A 69 15.91 24.65 -25.13
CA THR A 69 16.07 24.80 -23.68
C THR A 69 17.10 23.78 -23.21
N PHE A 70 18.09 24.21 -22.45
CA PHE A 70 19.17 23.35 -21.95
C PHE A 70 18.90 23.00 -20.49
N GLY A 71 18.83 21.70 -20.17
CA GLY A 71 18.67 21.21 -18.79
C GLY A 71 19.99 21.17 -18.02
N GLU A 72 19.94 20.90 -16.70
CA GLU A 72 21.10 20.97 -15.81
C GLU A 72 22.29 20.10 -16.23
N VAL A 73 22.04 18.90 -16.74
CA VAL A 73 23.10 18.01 -17.22
C VAL A 73 23.87 18.62 -18.41
N ALA A 74 23.24 19.55 -19.14
CA ALA A 74 23.84 20.22 -20.28
C ALA A 74 24.97 21.19 -19.86
N GLN A 75 24.95 21.75 -18.65
CA GLN A 75 26.04 22.64 -18.19
C GLN A 75 27.39 21.92 -18.05
N LYS A 76 27.37 20.58 -17.96
CA LYS A 76 28.58 19.76 -17.86
C LYS A 76 29.21 19.44 -19.21
N HIS A 77 28.63 19.92 -20.32
CA HIS A 77 29.03 19.51 -21.66
C HIS A 77 28.98 20.69 -22.65
N THR A 78 29.88 20.66 -23.63
CA THR A 78 29.81 21.56 -24.78
C THR A 78 28.96 20.96 -25.88
N TYR A 79 28.11 21.78 -26.49
CA TYR A 79 27.28 21.41 -27.63
C TYR A 79 27.66 22.22 -28.87
N ARG A 80 27.27 21.73 -30.03
CA ARG A 80 27.30 22.50 -31.27
C ARG A 80 25.92 22.43 -31.90
N LEU A 81 25.32 23.59 -32.11
CA LEU A 81 24.10 23.72 -32.88
C LEU A 81 24.47 24.07 -34.31
N GLU A 82 23.82 23.40 -35.25
CA GLU A 82 24.04 23.60 -36.67
C GLU A 82 22.71 23.75 -37.38
N ALA A 83 22.65 24.69 -38.32
CA ALA A 83 21.47 24.91 -39.16
C ALA A 83 21.81 24.72 -40.63
N TYR A 84 21.04 23.91 -41.33
CA TYR A 84 21.25 23.65 -42.75
C TYR A 84 19.93 23.39 -43.49
N LEU A 85 19.92 23.65 -44.81
CA LEU A 85 18.76 23.42 -45.68
C LEU A 85 18.88 22.12 -46.49
N PHE A 86 20.11 21.73 -46.86
CA PHE A 86 20.36 20.54 -47.68
C PHE A 86 21.19 19.52 -46.90
N GLU A 87 22.45 19.85 -46.59
CA GLU A 87 23.38 18.98 -45.88
C GLU A 87 24.12 19.75 -44.78
N SER A 88 24.49 19.02 -43.72
CA SER A 88 25.32 19.55 -42.63
C SER A 88 26.74 19.82 -43.13
N GLU A 89 27.26 21.02 -42.82
CA GLU A 89 28.62 21.44 -43.15
C GLU A 89 29.63 21.12 -42.03
N GLY A 90 29.16 20.91 -40.81
CA GLY A 90 29.95 20.47 -39.66
C GLY A 90 30.96 21.49 -39.12
N ARG A 91 31.03 22.69 -39.69
CA ARG A 91 31.93 23.81 -39.32
C ARG A 91 31.52 25.11 -40.03
N GLY A 92 32.02 26.24 -39.52
CA GLY A 92 31.82 27.56 -40.14
C GLY A 92 30.68 28.35 -39.50
N ALA A 93 30.28 29.45 -40.14
CA ALA A 93 29.35 30.42 -39.56
C ALA A 93 27.88 29.93 -39.48
N SER A 94 27.57 28.78 -40.08
CA SER A 94 26.31 28.03 -39.93
C SER A 94 26.27 27.16 -38.66
N THR A 95 27.33 27.20 -37.83
CA THR A 95 27.43 26.50 -36.55
C THR A 95 27.64 27.47 -35.39
N ILE A 96 27.12 27.13 -34.21
CA ILE A 96 27.39 27.83 -32.94
C ILE A 96 27.79 26.78 -31.91
N GLU A 97 28.98 26.94 -31.30
CA GLU A 97 29.33 26.19 -30.09
C GLU A 97 28.60 26.79 -28.90
N ILE A 98 27.91 25.95 -28.14
CA ILE A 98 27.05 26.32 -27.03
C ILE A 98 27.62 25.71 -25.75
N ASN A 99 27.90 26.57 -24.78
CA ASN A 99 28.33 26.20 -23.44
C ASN A 99 27.28 26.70 -22.44
N PRO A 100 26.27 25.88 -22.11
CA PRO A 100 25.21 26.29 -21.18
C PRO A 100 25.81 26.69 -19.83
N GLN A 101 25.38 27.83 -19.31
CA GLN A 101 25.85 28.37 -18.04
C GLN A 101 24.89 27.96 -16.91
N PRO A 102 25.43 27.68 -15.71
CA PRO A 102 24.58 27.46 -14.54
C PRO A 102 23.69 28.69 -14.30
N ALA A 103 22.43 28.47 -13.98
CA ALA A 103 21.58 29.55 -13.52
C ALA A 103 22.07 30.02 -12.15
N ALA A 104 22.24 31.34 -11.97
CA ALA A 104 22.93 31.91 -10.81
C ALA A 104 22.15 31.79 -9.49
N VAL A 105 20.86 31.46 -9.53
CA VAL A 105 19.97 31.44 -8.36
C VAL A 105 19.26 30.09 -8.28
N PRO A 106 19.44 29.30 -7.19
CA PRO A 106 18.63 28.10 -6.92
C PRO A 106 17.16 28.47 -6.85
N LYS A 107 16.33 27.84 -7.69
CA LYS A 107 14.89 28.13 -7.77
C LYS A 107 14.03 26.91 -8.08
N ILE A 108 12.81 26.89 -7.55
CA ILE A 108 11.71 26.01 -7.91
C ILE A 108 10.97 26.67 -9.08
N GLU A 109 11.20 26.18 -10.30
CA GLU A 109 10.63 26.75 -11.53
C GLU A 109 9.11 26.53 -11.62
N LYS A 110 8.66 25.34 -11.24
CA LYS A 110 7.27 24.92 -11.41
C LYS A 110 6.92 23.79 -10.46
N VAL A 111 5.69 23.80 -9.94
CA VAL A 111 5.08 22.66 -9.25
C VAL A 111 3.88 22.20 -10.07
N GLU A 112 3.73 20.89 -10.25
CA GLU A 112 2.63 20.30 -11.00
C GLU A 112 2.08 19.09 -10.25
N LEU A 113 0.77 18.87 -10.38
CA LEU A 113 0.12 17.66 -9.92
C LEU A 113 -0.05 16.68 -11.08
N GLN A 114 0.23 15.41 -10.81
CA GLN A 114 0.16 14.32 -11.78
C GLN A 114 -0.54 13.10 -11.18
N TYR A 115 -1.14 12.29 -12.05
CA TYR A 115 -1.58 10.95 -11.71
C TYR A 115 -0.39 9.99 -11.59
N VAL A 116 -0.63 8.76 -11.11
CA VAL A 116 0.40 7.72 -10.96
C VAL A 116 1.04 7.27 -12.27
N ASP A 117 0.43 7.58 -13.41
CA ASP A 117 0.95 7.32 -14.75
C ASP A 117 1.68 8.53 -15.35
N ASP A 118 1.99 9.53 -14.53
CA ASP A 118 2.69 10.78 -14.85
C ASP A 118 1.93 11.73 -15.78
N SER A 119 0.67 11.43 -16.11
CA SER A 119 -0.19 12.38 -16.83
C SER A 119 -0.58 13.57 -15.93
N PRO A 120 -0.72 14.80 -16.48
CA PRO A 120 -1.15 15.96 -15.70
C PRO A 120 -2.52 15.71 -15.05
N GLY A 121 -2.64 16.01 -13.77
CA GLY A 121 -3.86 15.78 -13.00
C GLY A 121 -4.36 17.05 -12.31
N THR A 122 -5.64 17.36 -12.52
CA THR A 122 -6.34 18.47 -11.84
C THR A 122 -7.59 18.00 -11.11
N VAL A 123 -8.03 16.76 -11.34
CA VAL A 123 -9.20 16.13 -10.72
C VAL A 123 -8.86 14.71 -10.28
N PHE A 124 -8.79 14.46 -8.98
CA PHE A 124 -8.34 13.19 -8.41
C PHE A 124 -9.49 12.42 -7.76
N SER A 125 -9.32 11.11 -7.61
CA SER A 125 -10.19 10.29 -6.77
C SER A 125 -9.73 10.28 -5.30
N PHE A 126 -10.66 10.14 -4.35
CA PHE A 126 -10.35 10.03 -2.91
C PHE A 126 -9.51 8.78 -2.54
N THR A 127 -9.40 7.82 -3.44
CA THR A 127 -8.58 6.61 -3.25
C THR A 127 -7.32 6.60 -4.11
N GLU A 128 -7.07 7.67 -4.85
CA GLU A 128 -5.98 7.77 -5.81
C GLU A 128 -4.72 8.39 -5.19
N LYS A 129 -3.56 7.94 -5.68
CA LYS A 129 -2.27 8.52 -5.36
C LYS A 129 -2.04 9.70 -6.30
N MET A 130 -1.73 10.85 -5.72
CA MET A 130 -1.34 12.04 -6.45
C MET A 130 0.18 12.23 -6.35
N ARG A 131 0.81 12.60 -7.46
CA ARG A 131 2.24 12.96 -7.50
C ARG A 131 2.38 14.46 -7.63
N ALA A 132 3.00 15.10 -6.64
CA ALA A 132 3.44 16.48 -6.74
C ALA A 132 4.87 16.49 -7.29
N ARG A 133 5.06 17.10 -8.46
CA ARG A 133 6.33 17.16 -9.17
C ARG A 133 6.83 18.60 -9.19
N ALA A 134 7.99 18.84 -8.59
CA ALA A 134 8.69 20.12 -8.64
C ALA A 134 9.80 20.08 -9.71
N GLN A 135 9.73 21.00 -10.67
CA GLN A 135 10.82 21.30 -11.59
C GLN A 135 11.68 22.39 -10.98
N CYS A 136 12.97 22.14 -10.90
CA CYS A 136 13.91 22.96 -10.16
C CYS A 136 15.11 23.29 -11.03
N VAL A 137 15.74 24.43 -10.73
CA VAL A 137 16.96 24.88 -11.37
C VAL A 137 17.99 25.14 -10.28
N ASN A 138 19.17 24.53 -10.42
CA ASN A 138 20.31 24.67 -9.52
C ASN A 138 20.04 24.18 -8.07
N LEU A 139 19.14 23.20 -7.94
CA LEU A 139 18.77 22.55 -6.66
C LEU A 139 19.10 21.05 -6.62
N ASN A 140 19.76 20.48 -7.65
CA ASN A 140 20.15 19.05 -7.66
C ASN A 140 20.86 18.60 -6.37
N GLY A 141 20.36 17.52 -5.79
CA GLY A 141 20.82 16.94 -4.52
C GLY A 141 20.32 17.69 -3.27
N LYS A 142 19.59 18.80 -3.40
CA LYS A 142 18.95 19.49 -2.28
C LYS A 142 17.61 18.83 -1.95
N LYS A 143 17.25 18.85 -0.68
CA LYS A 143 15.93 18.43 -0.19
C LYS A 143 14.95 19.59 -0.28
N LEU A 144 13.78 19.32 -0.81
CA LEU A 144 12.64 20.22 -0.82
C LEU A 144 11.55 19.69 0.10
N LYS A 145 10.80 20.60 0.71
CA LYS A 145 9.66 20.26 1.55
C LYS A 145 8.36 20.52 0.80
N PHE A 146 7.63 19.46 0.51
CA PHE A 146 6.30 19.48 -0.10
C PHE A 146 5.26 19.45 1.03
N THR A 147 4.30 20.37 1.00
CA THR A 147 3.20 20.41 1.98
C THR A 147 1.88 20.46 1.23
N LEU A 148 0.99 19.51 1.53
CA LEU A 148 -0.36 19.42 1.03
C LEU A 148 -1.30 20.15 1.99
N TRP A 149 -2.17 20.99 1.44
CA TRP A 149 -3.12 21.82 2.16
C TRP A 149 -4.54 21.59 1.64
N GLU A 150 -5.52 21.70 2.53
CA GLU A 150 -6.93 21.86 2.16
C GLU A 150 -7.23 23.34 1.90
N ASP A 151 -7.97 23.65 0.84
CA ASP A 151 -8.39 25.02 0.53
C ASP A 151 -9.83 25.25 0.99
N ASP A 152 -9.99 25.79 2.21
CA ASP A 152 -11.29 26.00 2.85
C ASP A 152 -11.63 27.48 3.12
N ALA A 153 -10.72 28.39 2.75
CA ALA A 153 -10.93 29.82 2.82
C ALA A 153 -11.57 30.38 1.53
N THR A 154 -12.45 31.37 1.66
CA THR A 154 -13.02 32.07 0.50
C THR A 154 -12.03 33.13 -0.01
N GLY A 155 -11.36 32.85 -1.13
CA GLY A 155 -10.37 33.73 -1.76
C GLY A 155 -9.29 32.92 -2.48
N GLU A 156 -8.37 33.56 -3.21
CA GLU A 156 -7.19 32.88 -3.75
C GLU A 156 -6.00 33.00 -2.77
N GLY A 157 -5.17 31.94 -2.70
CA GLY A 157 -3.88 31.92 -1.99
C GLY A 157 -3.87 31.18 -0.64
N HIS A 158 -2.67 31.00 -0.08
CA HIS A 158 -2.46 30.35 1.23
C HIS A 158 -3.02 31.19 2.39
N ASP A 159 -4.23 30.87 2.86
CA ASP A 159 -4.83 31.45 4.07
C ASP A 159 -4.34 30.72 5.33
N ALA A 160 -4.23 31.43 6.47
CA ALA A 160 -3.89 30.84 7.77
C ALA A 160 -4.95 29.85 8.30
N LYS A 161 -6.16 29.88 7.74
CA LYS A 161 -7.27 28.95 8.01
C LYS A 161 -7.11 27.64 7.24
N ASN A 162 -6.36 27.63 6.13
CA ASN A 162 -6.15 26.45 5.33
C ASN A 162 -5.47 25.35 6.15
N LEU A 163 -6.05 24.14 6.11
CA LEU A 163 -5.65 23.05 6.97
C LEU A 163 -4.45 22.30 6.39
N LEU A 164 -3.36 22.18 7.15
CA LEU A 164 -2.23 21.32 6.78
C LEU A 164 -2.65 19.84 6.79
N ILE A 165 -2.55 19.17 5.66
CA ILE A 165 -2.90 17.75 5.52
C ILE A 165 -1.69 16.85 5.76
N GLU A 166 -0.61 17.05 4.98
CA GLU A 166 0.60 16.20 5.05
C GLU A 166 1.82 16.98 4.56
N THR A 167 2.99 16.71 5.13
CA THR A 167 4.28 17.22 4.64
C THR A 167 5.21 16.06 4.28
N LYS A 168 5.90 16.15 3.14
CA LYS A 168 6.94 15.21 2.71
C LYS A 168 8.19 15.93 2.26
N GLU A 169 9.32 15.27 2.40
CA GLU A 169 10.58 15.73 1.81
C GLU A 169 10.90 14.90 0.56
N ALA A 170 11.41 15.54 -0.48
CA ALA A 170 11.99 14.86 -1.62
C ALA A 170 13.27 15.56 -2.08
N THR A 171 14.25 14.76 -2.51
CA THR A 171 15.53 15.26 -3.02
C THR A 171 15.42 15.52 -4.52
N VAL A 172 15.90 16.66 -4.97
CA VAL A 172 15.98 16.99 -6.41
C VAL A 172 17.00 16.08 -7.07
N ASP A 173 16.58 15.38 -8.12
CA ASP A 173 17.42 14.45 -8.85
C ASP A 173 18.36 15.14 -9.85
N ARG A 174 19.15 14.34 -10.57
CA ARG A 174 20.15 14.81 -11.55
C ARG A 174 19.55 15.52 -12.77
N THR A 175 18.23 15.45 -12.94
CA THR A 175 17.48 16.10 -14.02
C THR A 175 16.83 17.41 -13.57
N GLY A 176 16.99 17.80 -12.30
CA GLY A 176 16.36 18.98 -11.73
C GLY A 176 14.93 18.72 -11.25
N VAL A 177 14.57 17.47 -10.92
CA VAL A 177 13.18 17.10 -10.57
C VAL A 177 13.11 16.50 -9.18
N ALA A 178 12.15 16.95 -8.36
CA ALA A 178 11.77 16.28 -7.12
C ALA A 178 10.30 15.86 -7.19
N ILE A 179 9.98 14.65 -6.70
CA ILE A 179 8.61 14.11 -6.69
C ILE A 179 8.25 13.67 -5.28
N ALA A 180 7.12 14.15 -4.78
CA ALA A 180 6.48 13.66 -3.56
C ALA A 180 5.12 13.04 -3.90
N GLU A 181 4.88 11.81 -3.45
CA GLU A 181 3.58 11.16 -3.62
C GLU A 181 2.70 11.41 -2.39
N PHE A 182 1.50 11.95 -2.59
CA PHE A 182 0.48 12.11 -1.56
C PHE A 182 -0.67 11.13 -1.80
N ILE A 183 -1.20 10.57 -0.73
CA ILE A 183 -2.47 9.85 -0.78
C ILE A 183 -3.51 10.79 -0.19
N LEU A 184 -4.49 11.20 -0.99
CA LEU A 184 -5.59 12.05 -0.56
C LEU A 184 -6.53 11.26 0.36
N THR A 185 -6.05 10.90 1.54
CA THR A 185 -6.80 10.11 2.52
C THR A 185 -6.98 10.89 3.81
N ARG A 186 -8.19 10.76 4.35
CA ARG A 186 -8.54 10.97 5.76
C ARG A 186 -8.89 12.40 6.23
N ALA A 187 -8.16 13.46 5.86
CA ALA A 187 -8.56 14.83 6.20
C ALA A 187 -9.84 15.27 5.46
N LEU A 188 -9.88 14.99 4.15
CA LEU A 188 -10.99 15.30 3.24
C LEU A 188 -12.26 14.47 3.50
N MET A 189 -12.08 13.23 3.96
CA MET A 189 -13.19 12.34 4.35
C MET A 189 -13.85 12.76 5.66
N GLN A 190 -13.13 13.46 6.55
CA GLN A 190 -13.69 13.95 7.82
C GLN A 190 -14.66 15.12 7.61
N LYS A 191 -14.39 16.05 6.67
CA LYS A 191 -15.31 17.16 6.36
C LYS A 191 -16.54 16.74 5.55
N ALA A 192 -16.39 15.82 4.59
CA ALA A 192 -17.54 15.21 3.89
C ALA A 192 -18.52 14.47 4.82
N MET A 193 -18.06 14.08 6.02
CA MET A 193 -18.87 13.45 7.07
C MET A 193 -19.46 14.45 8.07
N GLN A 194 -19.01 15.72 8.08
CA GLN A 194 -19.46 16.78 8.99
C GLN A 194 -20.52 17.73 8.38
N GLY A 195 -20.84 17.57 7.09
CA GLY A 195 -22.07 18.13 6.51
C GLY A 195 -22.00 19.56 5.98
N GLU A 196 -20.82 20.15 5.87
CA GLU A 196 -20.62 21.42 5.15
C GLU A 196 -19.88 21.15 3.84
N THR A 197 -20.34 21.80 2.76
CA THR A 197 -20.02 21.62 1.33
C THR A 197 -20.63 20.39 0.63
N ASP A 198 -21.22 20.62 -0.54
CA ASP A 198 -21.78 19.59 -1.42
C ASP A 198 -20.75 18.45 -1.58
N PRO A 199 -21.03 17.21 -1.13
CA PRO A 199 -20.05 16.13 -0.98
C PRO A 199 -19.46 15.59 -2.30
N LYS A 200 -19.56 16.36 -3.38
CA LYS A 200 -19.16 15.98 -4.73
C LYS A 200 -17.78 16.50 -5.12
N GLN A 201 -17.30 17.64 -4.61
CA GLN A 201 -16.03 18.25 -5.03
C GLN A 201 -15.32 18.94 -3.86
N LEU A 202 -14.01 18.73 -3.71
CA LEU A 202 -13.17 19.38 -2.68
C LEU A 202 -11.87 19.91 -3.29
N GLU A 203 -11.43 21.10 -2.88
CA GLU A 203 -10.26 21.81 -3.39
C GLU A 203 -9.05 21.69 -2.45
N PHE A 204 -7.86 21.57 -3.03
CA PHE A 204 -6.61 21.43 -2.28
C PHE A 204 -5.46 21.98 -3.11
N TYR A 205 -4.33 22.26 -2.47
CA TYR A 205 -3.10 22.66 -3.16
C TYR A 205 -1.86 22.11 -2.46
N VAL A 206 -0.75 22.03 -3.22
CA VAL A 206 0.55 21.63 -2.69
C VAL A 206 1.52 22.79 -2.83
N THR A 207 2.14 23.18 -1.71
CA THR A 207 3.26 24.12 -1.68
C THR A 207 4.58 23.35 -1.62
N VAL A 208 5.61 23.81 -2.31
CA VAL A 208 6.96 23.26 -2.24
C VAL A 208 7.92 24.37 -1.85
N GLU A 209 8.72 24.16 -0.80
CA GLU A 209 9.66 25.17 -0.29
C GLU A 209 11.11 24.65 -0.22
N TYR A 210 12.06 25.51 -0.57
CA TYR A 210 13.50 25.34 -0.34
C TYR A 210 13.92 26.14 0.91
N PHE A 211 14.59 25.52 1.88
CA PHE A 211 14.78 26.12 3.21
C PHE A 211 15.90 27.17 3.33
N SER A 212 15.58 28.30 3.98
CA SER A 212 16.48 29.00 4.93
C SER A 212 15.74 29.82 6.04
N HIS A 213 14.97 29.18 6.93
CA HIS A 213 14.49 29.72 8.23
C HIS A 213 13.79 31.13 8.32
N LYS A 214 12.52 31.28 7.87
CA LYS A 214 11.53 32.41 8.05
C LYS A 214 10.37 32.35 7.03
N LYS A 215 9.12 32.23 7.48
CA LYS A 215 7.92 32.21 6.60
C LYS A 215 7.34 33.62 6.37
N HIS A 216 6.95 33.97 5.14
CA HIS A 216 6.05 35.11 4.81
C HIS A 216 5.12 34.77 3.63
N ALA A 217 3.89 35.31 3.63
CA ALA A 217 2.85 35.15 2.60
C ALA A 217 2.92 36.27 1.52
N THR A 218 2.38 36.05 0.31
CA THR A 218 2.38 37.03 -0.81
C THR A 218 0.98 37.30 -1.40
N ASP A 219 0.87 38.43 -2.13
CA ASP A 219 -0.36 39.17 -2.46
C ASP A 219 -1.25 38.67 -3.63
N ASN A 220 -2.54 39.05 -3.58
CA ASN A 220 -3.62 38.69 -4.51
C ASN A 220 -3.86 39.70 -5.66
N VAL A 221 -4.42 39.21 -6.79
CA VAL A 221 -5.07 40.03 -7.83
C VAL A 221 -6.45 39.46 -8.18
N ASN A 222 -7.51 40.28 -8.03
CA ASN A 222 -8.92 39.94 -8.28
C ASN A 222 -9.31 39.78 -9.76
N ILE A 223 -10.22 38.86 -10.07
CA ILE A 223 -11.15 38.98 -11.23
C ILE A 223 -12.59 38.55 -10.84
N ASN A 224 -13.56 39.34 -11.34
CA ASN A 224 -14.94 39.51 -10.89
C ASN A 224 -15.94 38.37 -11.20
N ASN A 225 -16.90 38.25 -10.27
CA ASN A 225 -18.18 37.55 -10.35
C ASN A 225 -19.20 38.23 -11.31
N PRO A 226 -19.83 37.50 -12.26
CA PRO A 226 -21.06 37.91 -12.92
C PRO A 226 -22.29 37.17 -12.35
N PHE A 227 -22.92 37.79 -11.33
CA PHE A 227 -24.27 37.67 -10.70
C PHE A 227 -25.37 36.73 -11.27
N PRO A 228 -26.50 36.42 -10.56
CA PRO A 228 -26.91 36.69 -9.14
C PRO A 228 -27.60 35.49 -8.39
N PRO A 229 -27.96 35.63 -7.09
CA PRO A 229 -28.57 34.59 -6.24
C PRO A 229 -30.10 34.64 -6.15
N ILE A 230 -30.76 33.51 -5.79
CA ILE A 230 -32.19 33.50 -5.39
C ILE A 230 -32.45 32.69 -4.09
N LYS A 231 -32.66 33.47 -3.04
CA LYS A 231 -33.47 33.39 -1.79
C LYS A 231 -34.04 32.07 -1.25
N GLY A 232 -33.85 31.92 0.07
CA GLY A 232 -34.76 31.27 1.04
C GLY A 232 -34.38 31.67 2.47
N GLU A 233 -35.29 32.34 3.17
CA GLU A 233 -35.13 33.14 4.40
C GLU A 233 -34.82 32.37 5.69
N ILE A 234 -33.97 32.92 6.58
CA ILE A 234 -34.24 33.10 8.04
C ILE A 234 -33.60 34.43 8.48
N ARG A 235 -34.36 35.20 9.27
CA ARG A 235 -34.15 36.60 9.68
C ARG A 235 -33.08 36.80 10.77
N GLU A 236 -32.52 38.01 10.73
CA GLU A 236 -31.57 38.67 11.64
C GLU A 236 -32.16 39.01 13.02
N ASP A 237 -31.28 39.20 14.01
CA ASP A 237 -31.39 40.36 14.89
C ASP A 237 -30.00 40.98 15.20
N GLU A 238 -30.00 42.30 15.36
CA GLU A 238 -28.91 43.26 15.10
C GLU A 238 -27.83 43.41 16.20
N SER A 239 -26.62 43.82 15.79
CA SER A 239 -25.83 44.79 16.58
C SER A 239 -25.16 45.83 15.66
N LYS A 240 -25.50 47.10 15.88
CA LYS A 240 -25.08 48.28 15.08
C LYS A 240 -23.69 48.79 15.54
N THR A 241 -22.82 49.13 14.59
CA THR A 241 -21.62 49.95 14.82
C THR A 241 -21.72 51.32 14.12
N ILE A 242 -21.19 52.34 14.80
CA ILE A 242 -21.33 53.78 14.55
C ILE A 242 -20.25 54.28 13.55
N PRO A 243 -20.49 55.30 12.69
CA PRO A 243 -19.48 55.85 11.78
C PRO A 243 -18.38 56.65 12.50
N LYS A 244 -17.14 56.58 11.99
CA LYS A 244 -15.99 57.39 12.44
C LYS A 244 -16.05 58.82 11.85
N ALA A 245 -15.70 59.79 12.69
CA ALA A 245 -15.78 61.24 12.43
C ALA A 245 -14.68 61.78 11.50
N GLU A 246 -15.05 62.82 10.73
CA GLU A 246 -14.15 63.63 9.90
C GLU A 246 -13.16 64.45 10.74
N GLY A 247 -11.90 64.54 10.30
CA GLY A 247 -10.90 65.47 10.86
C GLY A 247 -9.69 64.86 11.60
N SER A 248 -9.28 63.62 11.33
CA SER A 248 -8.11 63.00 11.97
C SER A 248 -6.86 62.95 11.05
N PRO A 249 -5.62 63.06 11.57
CA PRO A 249 -4.37 63.35 10.81
C PRO A 249 -3.89 62.28 9.82
N ALA A 250 -4.67 61.23 9.58
CA ALA A 250 -4.38 60.16 8.61
C ALA A 250 -4.92 60.47 7.20
N ALA A 251 -5.49 61.66 6.97
CA ALA A 251 -6.06 62.09 5.69
C ALA A 251 -5.07 62.83 4.76
N GLU A 252 -3.82 63.06 5.18
CA GLU A 252 -2.84 63.81 4.39
C GLU A 252 -1.52 63.04 4.21
N LYS A 253 -1.44 62.17 3.21
CA LYS A 253 -0.20 61.91 2.45
C LYS A 253 -0.48 61.13 1.15
N PRO A 254 0.02 61.59 -0.01
CA PRO A 254 -0.29 61.01 -1.32
C PRO A 254 0.59 59.79 -1.67
N ALA A 255 0.13 59.00 -2.65
CA ALA A 255 0.74 57.76 -3.13
C ALA A 255 2.11 57.96 -3.81
N SER A 256 3.05 57.04 -3.54
CA SER A 256 4.42 57.05 -4.09
C SER A 256 4.49 56.42 -5.49
N LYS A 257 5.16 57.12 -6.42
CA LYS A 257 5.46 56.73 -7.81
C LYS A 257 6.74 55.88 -7.91
N LYS A 258 6.77 54.94 -8.87
CA LYS A 258 7.95 54.22 -9.37
C LYS A 258 8.74 55.10 -10.35
N GLU A 259 10.08 55.06 -10.27
CA GLU A 259 10.99 55.45 -11.36
C GLU A 259 12.13 54.43 -11.52
N GLU A 260 12.66 54.38 -12.74
CA GLU A 260 13.50 53.34 -13.35
C GLU A 260 15.04 53.57 -13.22
N LYS A 261 15.79 52.51 -13.59
CA LYS A 261 17.14 52.42 -14.20
C LYS A 261 18.40 52.19 -13.33
N GLY A 262 19.20 51.20 -13.78
CA GLY A 262 20.65 51.12 -13.60
C GLY A 262 21.23 49.70 -13.78
N ILE A 263 22.07 49.48 -14.81
CA ILE A 263 22.66 48.19 -15.22
C ILE A 263 24.14 48.07 -14.76
N LEU A 264 24.49 46.89 -14.19
CA LEU A 264 25.79 46.19 -14.04
C LEU A 264 27.05 46.92 -13.50
N ASP A 265 27.63 46.43 -12.38
CA ASP A 265 28.81 45.54 -12.42
C ASP A 265 29.21 44.90 -11.06
N GLN A 266 29.62 43.62 -11.16
CA GLN A 266 30.53 42.79 -10.32
C GLN A 266 30.21 42.57 -8.82
N VAL A 267 29.67 41.42 -8.36
CA VAL A 267 30.12 40.01 -8.43
C VAL A 267 31.47 39.74 -7.73
N SER A 268 31.55 39.90 -6.39
CA SER A 268 32.41 39.07 -5.50
C SER A 268 32.36 39.40 -3.99
N ASP A 269 31.29 40.03 -3.47
CA ASP A 269 31.03 40.19 -2.01
C ASP A 269 29.67 39.57 -1.64
N TRP A 270 29.42 38.30 -1.92
CA TRP A 270 29.99 37.12 -1.23
C TRP A 270 29.30 36.79 0.11
N TRP A 271 28.02 36.40 0.00
CA TRP A 271 27.35 35.29 0.71
C TRP A 271 27.08 35.35 2.21
N LYS A 272 26.66 36.49 2.75
CA LYS A 272 26.16 36.55 4.14
C LYS A 272 24.64 36.73 4.31
N ASP A 273 23.93 37.19 3.27
CA ASP A 273 22.52 37.62 3.41
C ASP A 273 21.52 36.92 2.45
N PHE A 274 21.92 35.86 1.74
CA PHE A 274 20.99 35.13 0.86
C PHE A 274 20.19 34.08 1.63
N ASP A 275 19.22 34.57 2.40
CA ASP A 275 18.00 33.83 2.72
C ASP A 275 17.19 33.63 1.41
N LEU A 276 17.59 32.64 0.63
CA LEU A 276 17.00 32.30 -0.68
C LEU A 276 15.69 31.53 -0.49
N TRP A 277 14.62 32.29 -0.29
CA TRP A 277 13.25 31.81 -0.32
C TRP A 277 12.80 31.59 -1.75
N ASP A 278 12.55 30.34 -2.10
CA ASP A 278 11.77 30.04 -3.28
C ASP A 278 10.72 28.97 -2.99
N TRP A 279 9.51 29.24 -3.45
CA TRP A 279 8.35 28.39 -3.23
C TRP A 279 7.46 28.33 -4.46
N GLY A 280 6.87 27.17 -4.71
CA GLY A 280 5.92 26.97 -5.80
C GLY A 280 4.64 26.29 -5.32
N GLU A 281 3.54 26.54 -6.04
CA GLU A 281 2.21 26.03 -5.71
C GLU A 281 1.54 25.35 -6.91
N SER A 282 0.75 24.31 -6.66
CA SER A 282 -0.18 23.76 -7.63
C SER A 282 -1.46 23.29 -6.95
N GLY A 283 -2.61 23.74 -7.46
CA GLY A 283 -3.95 23.36 -7.00
C GLY A 283 -4.56 22.17 -7.75
N GLY A 284 -5.53 21.50 -7.12
CA GLY A 284 -6.29 20.39 -7.68
C GLY A 284 -7.64 20.19 -6.96
N THR A 285 -8.51 19.39 -7.57
CA THR A 285 -9.84 19.06 -7.03
C THR A 285 -10.01 17.55 -6.84
N VAL A 286 -10.88 17.12 -5.92
CA VAL A 286 -11.20 15.70 -5.70
C VAL A 286 -12.68 15.44 -5.94
N LYS A 287 -13.03 14.37 -6.67
CA LYS A 287 -14.42 13.97 -6.91
C LYS A 287 -14.69 12.55 -6.46
N LYS A 288 -15.86 12.33 -5.85
CA LYS A 288 -16.25 11.03 -5.27
C LYS A 288 -16.49 9.96 -6.35
N GLU A 289 -17.01 10.38 -7.49
CA GLU A 289 -17.39 9.48 -8.58
C GLU A 289 -16.23 9.21 -9.57
N GLN A 290 -15.07 9.86 -9.39
CA GLN A 290 -13.94 9.67 -10.28
C GLN A 290 -13.27 8.31 -10.02
N PRO A 291 -13.18 7.41 -11.02
CA PRO A 291 -12.45 6.15 -10.88
C PRO A 291 -10.93 6.43 -10.82
N PRO A 292 -10.16 5.67 -10.01
CA PRO A 292 -8.71 5.84 -9.94
C PRO A 292 -8.04 5.46 -11.25
N THR A 293 -7.00 6.21 -11.63
CA THR A 293 -6.20 5.96 -12.83
C THR A 293 -5.45 4.63 -12.68
N VAL A 294 -5.59 3.75 -13.67
CA VAL A 294 -4.95 2.45 -13.70
C VAL A 294 -3.50 2.62 -14.17
N GLN A 295 -2.55 2.20 -13.33
CA GLN A 295 -1.13 2.29 -13.63
C GLN A 295 -0.79 1.41 -14.86
N LYS A 296 -0.14 1.99 -15.87
CA LYS A 296 0.42 1.22 -16.99
C LYS A 296 1.65 0.45 -16.54
N SER A 297 1.76 -0.80 -16.95
CA SER A 297 2.95 -1.62 -16.69
C SER A 297 4.09 -1.20 -17.62
N GLU A 298 5.08 -0.45 -17.11
CA GLU A 298 6.49 -0.53 -17.53
C GLU A 298 7.43 0.36 -16.67
N GLY A 299 8.58 -0.22 -16.29
CA GLY A 299 9.89 0.44 -16.30
C GLY A 299 10.37 1.35 -15.14
N LYS A 300 11.00 0.75 -14.12
CA LYS A 300 11.99 1.31 -13.14
C LYS A 300 12.06 2.83 -12.87
N SER A 301 11.87 3.21 -11.60
CA SER A 301 12.82 4.08 -10.88
C SER A 301 12.80 3.80 -9.36
N THR A 302 13.94 3.36 -8.83
CA THR A 302 14.22 3.20 -7.39
C THR A 302 15.20 4.30 -6.98
N THR A 303 14.87 5.10 -5.97
CA THR A 303 15.84 6.00 -5.33
C THR A 303 16.29 5.39 -4.00
N ILE A 304 17.59 5.16 -3.90
CA ILE A 304 18.31 4.66 -2.71
C ILE A 304 18.54 5.85 -1.77
N VAL A 305 18.24 5.68 -0.47
CA VAL A 305 18.63 6.62 0.59
C VAL A 305 19.90 6.06 1.26
N GLU A 306 20.96 6.86 1.30
CA GLU A 306 22.21 6.56 2.02
C GLU A 306 21.96 6.50 3.54
N GLU A 307 22.49 5.45 4.16
CA GLU A 307 22.46 5.19 5.59
C GLU A 307 23.39 6.13 6.37
N LEU A 308 22.85 6.71 7.44
CA LEU A 308 23.65 7.36 8.48
C LEU A 308 24.38 6.29 9.28
N LYS A 309 25.70 6.47 9.46
CA LYS A 309 26.52 5.65 10.35
C LYS A 309 26.08 5.83 11.81
N VAL A 310 25.89 4.73 12.52
CA VAL A 310 25.73 4.70 13.98
C VAL A 310 26.83 3.81 14.56
N GLU A 311 27.43 4.29 15.65
CA GLU A 311 28.53 3.67 16.38
C GLU A 311 28.07 2.41 17.13
N ASN A 312 28.96 1.41 17.19
CA ASN A 312 28.74 0.13 17.86
C ASN A 312 28.43 0.31 19.36
N THR A 313 27.30 -0.23 19.81
CA THR A 313 27.02 -0.48 21.23
C THR A 313 27.06 -1.97 21.56
N GLU A 314 27.54 -2.27 22.77
CA GLU A 314 27.91 -3.55 23.37
C GLU A 314 27.00 -4.76 23.05
N GLU A 315 27.63 -5.93 22.88
CA GLU A 315 27.00 -7.22 22.58
C GLU A 315 25.89 -7.59 23.59
N GLY A 316 24.69 -7.93 23.08
CA GLY A 316 23.61 -8.56 23.84
C GLY A 316 22.39 -7.70 24.20
N LYS A 317 22.28 -6.45 23.75
CA LYS A 317 21.06 -5.62 23.92
C LYS A 317 20.54 -5.13 22.57
N CYS A 318 19.28 -5.43 22.27
CA CYS A 318 18.57 -4.92 21.09
C CYS A 318 18.51 -3.39 21.15
N GLY A 319 19.00 -2.71 20.11
CA GLY A 319 18.90 -1.25 19.98
C GLY A 319 17.44 -0.76 19.89
N PRO A 320 17.22 0.57 19.94
CA PRO A 320 15.88 1.14 19.80
C PRO A 320 15.23 0.77 18.45
N CYS A 321 14.02 0.20 18.52
CA CYS A 321 13.29 -0.31 17.37
C CYS A 321 12.56 0.83 16.65
N GLN A 322 13.31 1.73 16.01
CA GLN A 322 12.81 2.99 15.43
C GLN A 322 12.16 2.86 14.05
N ILE A 323 11.75 1.66 13.65
CA ILE A 323 11.08 1.42 12.36
C ILE A 323 9.81 2.25 12.25
N PHE A 324 9.56 2.92 11.14
CA PHE A 324 8.26 3.54 10.90
C PHE A 324 7.28 2.50 10.35
N LEU A 325 6.19 2.20 11.06
CA LEU A 325 5.20 1.21 10.61
C LEU A 325 4.28 1.80 9.56
N THR A 326 4.12 1.07 8.46
CA THR A 326 3.11 1.32 7.44
C THR A 326 1.91 0.38 7.60
N VAL A 327 0.81 0.65 6.89
CA VAL A 327 -0.35 -0.25 6.86
C VAL A 327 0.11 -1.62 6.35
N ASN A 328 0.90 -1.65 5.29
CA ASN A 328 1.48 -2.87 4.71
C ASN A 328 2.31 -3.69 5.71
N ASP A 329 2.93 -3.05 6.71
CA ASP A 329 3.68 -3.77 7.74
C ASP A 329 2.73 -4.51 8.68
N LEU A 330 1.67 -3.83 9.11
CA LEU A 330 0.59 -4.48 9.85
C LEU A 330 -0.03 -5.62 9.02
N ASP A 331 -0.20 -5.42 7.71
CA ASP A 331 -0.72 -6.43 6.80
C ASP A 331 0.17 -7.68 6.77
N ASN A 332 1.47 -7.46 6.57
CA ASN A 332 2.47 -8.51 6.40
C ASN A 332 2.55 -9.39 7.65
N PHE A 333 2.70 -8.80 8.84
CA PHE A 333 2.84 -9.63 10.04
C PHE A 333 1.52 -10.29 10.45
N MET A 334 0.37 -9.62 10.27
CA MET A 334 -0.92 -10.27 10.57
C MET A 334 -1.20 -11.43 9.61
N SER A 335 -0.69 -11.36 8.38
CA SER A 335 -0.84 -12.43 7.37
C SER A 335 0.19 -13.55 7.48
N ALA A 336 1.35 -13.27 8.06
CA ALA A 336 2.41 -14.26 8.30
C ALA A 336 2.15 -15.16 9.53
N THR A 337 0.91 -15.17 10.06
CA THR A 337 0.51 -16.08 11.16
C THR A 337 -0.20 -17.33 10.64
N PRO A 338 -0.13 -18.47 11.35
CA PRO A 338 -0.88 -19.68 11.03
C PRO A 338 -2.40 -19.55 11.16
N HIS A 339 -3.00 -18.36 11.21
CA HIS A 339 -4.46 -18.19 11.42
C HIS A 339 -5.19 -17.57 10.23
N GLY A 340 -4.49 -17.42 9.09
CA GLY A 340 -5.04 -16.93 7.82
C GLY A 340 -5.04 -15.40 7.67
N SER A 341 -4.96 -14.92 6.43
CA SER A 341 -4.97 -13.49 6.12
C SER A 341 -6.32 -12.87 6.44
N ILE A 342 -6.32 -11.86 7.31
CA ILE A 342 -7.53 -11.17 7.75
C ILE A 342 -7.83 -9.90 6.90
N LEU A 343 -7.06 -9.70 5.81
CA LEU A 343 -6.86 -8.41 5.12
C LEU A 343 -8.00 -7.94 4.20
N LYS A 344 -9.04 -8.74 3.98
CA LYS A 344 -10.03 -8.44 2.91
C LYS A 344 -11.45 -8.21 3.44
N LYS A 345 -11.61 -7.49 4.55
CA LYS A 345 -12.92 -6.97 4.99
C LYS A 345 -13.00 -5.47 4.74
N ALA A 346 -14.10 -4.97 4.16
CA ALA A 346 -14.33 -3.55 3.89
C ALA A 346 -13.98 -2.54 5.02
N PRO A 347 -14.13 -2.86 6.33
CA PRO A 347 -13.71 -1.96 7.42
C PRO A 347 -12.19 -1.86 7.63
N TYR A 348 -11.40 -2.78 7.07
CA TYR A 348 -9.93 -2.81 7.17
C TYR A 348 -9.31 -1.56 6.52
N ASN A 349 -9.66 -1.32 5.26
CA ASN A 349 -9.08 -0.30 4.38
C ASN A 349 -9.44 1.14 4.79
N SER A 350 -10.46 1.34 5.64
CA SER A 350 -10.84 2.67 6.14
C SER A 350 -10.34 2.96 7.55
N ARG A 351 -10.04 1.93 8.36
CA ARG A 351 -9.84 2.08 9.81
C ARG A 351 -8.40 2.08 10.28
N ILE A 352 -7.47 1.37 9.65
CA ILE A 352 -6.05 1.38 10.06
C ILE A 352 -5.29 2.62 9.56
N PRO A 353 -5.44 3.03 8.27
CA PRO A 353 -4.92 4.32 7.82
C PRO A 353 -5.42 5.46 8.72
N ALA A 354 -6.63 5.26 9.25
CA ALA A 354 -7.31 5.77 10.44
C ALA A 354 -6.55 6.23 11.69
N TYR A 355 -5.37 5.70 12.02
CA TYR A 355 -4.64 6.11 13.25
C TYR A 355 -3.19 5.65 13.29
N ILE A 356 -2.68 5.01 12.24
CA ILE A 356 -1.32 4.44 12.22
C ILE A 356 -0.21 5.48 12.47
N TYR A 357 -0.44 6.73 12.09
CA TYR A 357 0.43 7.85 12.46
C TYR A 357 0.56 7.99 13.99
N TYR A 358 -0.57 8.08 14.69
CA TYR A 358 -0.62 8.18 16.15
C TYR A 358 -0.06 6.93 16.83
N LEU A 359 -0.24 5.76 16.22
CA LEU A 359 0.37 4.51 16.67
C LEU A 359 1.90 4.63 16.72
N ASN A 360 2.54 5.05 15.63
CA ASN A 360 3.98 5.26 15.58
C ASN A 360 4.45 6.37 16.54
N GLN A 361 3.75 7.49 16.57
CA GLN A 361 4.08 8.63 17.41
C GLN A 361 4.05 8.24 18.90
N TYR A 362 2.92 7.72 19.39
CA TYR A 362 2.76 7.46 20.81
C TYR A 362 3.52 6.22 21.29
N MET A 363 3.75 5.21 20.45
CA MET A 363 4.68 4.13 20.84
C MET A 363 6.10 4.66 21.11
N THR A 364 6.52 5.72 20.42
CA THR A 364 7.80 6.39 20.68
C THR A 364 7.76 7.15 21.99
N GLU A 365 6.73 7.96 22.17
CA GLU A 365 6.57 8.83 23.34
C GLU A 365 6.46 8.08 24.68
N PHE A 366 5.95 6.84 24.63
CA PHE A 366 5.78 5.96 25.80
C PHE A 366 6.75 4.78 25.82
N GLU A 367 7.86 4.89 25.07
CA GLU A 367 8.97 3.93 25.04
C GLU A 367 8.57 2.47 24.71
N ILE A 368 7.46 2.28 24.00
CA ILE A 368 7.04 0.97 23.48
C ILE A 368 7.96 0.55 22.32
N ASN A 369 8.58 1.51 21.63
CA ASN A 369 9.58 1.24 20.60
C ASN A 369 11.04 1.13 21.13
N LYS A 370 11.25 1.16 22.46
CA LYS A 370 12.60 1.12 23.07
C LYS A 370 13.41 -0.10 22.66
N ASN A 371 12.75 -1.22 22.36
CA ASN A 371 13.31 -2.40 21.71
C ASN A 371 12.22 -3.09 20.89
N CYS A 372 12.59 -4.06 20.06
CA CYS A 372 11.62 -4.73 19.21
C CYS A 372 10.73 -5.72 19.99
N TYR A 373 11.11 -6.15 21.20
CA TYR A 373 10.28 -7.01 22.05
C TYR A 373 9.05 -6.30 22.59
N ARG A 374 9.21 -5.10 23.16
CA ARG A 374 8.09 -4.24 23.63
C ARG A 374 7.10 -4.01 22.50
N ARG A 375 7.62 -3.61 21.34
CA ARG A 375 6.80 -3.27 20.17
C ARG A 375 6.10 -4.49 19.58
N ALA A 376 6.79 -5.61 19.43
CA ALA A 376 6.20 -6.86 18.95
C ALA A 376 5.09 -7.36 19.87
N ASN A 377 5.34 -7.34 21.19
CA ASN A 377 4.34 -7.72 22.19
C ASN A 377 3.11 -6.80 22.09
N PHE A 378 3.29 -5.48 22.07
CA PHE A 378 2.18 -4.55 21.93
C PHE A 378 1.35 -4.79 20.65
N LEU A 379 2.02 -4.87 19.49
CA LEU A 379 1.36 -5.07 18.20
C LEU A 379 0.62 -6.41 18.13
N GLY A 380 1.22 -7.49 18.62
CA GLY A 380 0.61 -8.82 18.58
C GLY A 380 -0.62 -8.93 19.48
N GLN A 381 -0.59 -8.27 20.64
CA GLN A 381 -1.75 -8.19 21.53
C GLN A 381 -2.91 -7.42 20.89
N VAL A 382 -2.64 -6.25 20.29
CA VAL A 382 -3.65 -5.48 19.56
C VAL A 382 -4.21 -6.25 18.36
N ALA A 383 -3.35 -6.94 17.62
CA ALA A 383 -3.75 -7.79 16.50
C ALA A 383 -4.76 -8.86 16.95
N LYS A 384 -4.52 -9.49 18.10
CA LYS A 384 -5.46 -10.49 18.61
C LYS A 384 -6.76 -9.88 19.11
N GLU A 385 -6.70 -8.76 19.83
CA GLU A 385 -7.86 -8.16 20.49
C GLU A 385 -8.87 -7.62 19.49
N THR A 386 -8.39 -6.76 18.59
CA THR A 386 -9.25 -6.01 17.70
C THR A 386 -8.85 -6.18 16.25
N LYS A 387 -7.74 -6.87 15.99
CA LYS A 387 -7.14 -6.95 14.66
C LYS A 387 -6.84 -5.56 14.13
N PHE A 388 -6.70 -4.55 14.98
CA PHE A 388 -6.63 -3.14 14.58
C PHE A 388 -7.96 -2.54 14.09
N TRP A 389 -8.83 -3.21 13.31
CA TRP A 389 -10.07 -2.55 12.81
C TRP A 389 -11.37 -2.87 13.58
N SER A 390 -11.40 -3.82 14.50
CA SER A 390 -12.60 -4.26 15.25
C SER A 390 -12.65 -3.70 16.68
N TYR A 391 -12.44 -2.39 16.82
CA TYR A 391 -12.28 -1.68 18.08
C TYR A 391 -13.58 -1.17 18.73
N LYS A 392 -14.75 -1.56 18.20
CA LYS A 392 -16.06 -1.24 18.76
C LYS A 392 -16.75 -2.54 19.14
N GLU A 393 -17.06 -2.71 20.42
CA GLU A 393 -17.92 -3.81 20.85
C GLU A 393 -19.35 -3.57 20.32
N ASP A 394 -19.89 -4.58 19.66
CA ASP A 394 -21.32 -4.71 19.38
C ASP A 394 -21.90 -5.82 20.26
N PHE A 395 -23.19 -5.67 20.61
CA PHE A 395 -23.89 -6.68 21.44
C PHE A 395 -24.79 -7.57 20.60
N VAL A 396 -24.32 -7.93 19.40
CA VAL A 396 -25.05 -8.77 18.44
C VAL A 396 -24.74 -10.24 18.71
N TYR A 397 -25.45 -10.83 19.68
CA TYR A 397 -25.23 -12.21 20.12
C TYR A 397 -26.46 -13.10 19.93
N LYS A 398 -26.22 -14.37 19.57
CA LYS A 398 -27.25 -15.41 19.57
C LYS A 398 -27.68 -15.68 21.01
N SER A 399 -28.96 -15.97 21.25
CA SER A 399 -29.46 -16.33 22.59
C SER A 399 -28.57 -17.37 23.29
N SER A 400 -28.22 -18.46 22.58
CA SER A 400 -27.38 -19.52 23.12
C SER A 400 -25.97 -19.07 23.52
N VAL A 401 -25.40 -18.09 22.79
CA VAL A 401 -24.08 -17.54 23.08
C VAL A 401 -24.12 -16.62 24.30
N LEU A 402 -25.19 -15.83 24.47
CA LEU A 402 -25.36 -15.02 25.68
C LEU A 402 -25.33 -15.90 26.94
N LYS A 403 -26.10 -17.01 26.91
CA LYS A 403 -26.22 -17.97 28.01
C LYS A 403 -24.90 -18.64 28.40
N SER A 404 -23.95 -18.78 27.48
CA SER A 404 -22.65 -19.40 27.75
C SER A 404 -21.54 -18.39 28.04
N LYS A 405 -21.56 -17.23 27.39
CA LYS A 405 -20.47 -16.24 27.42
C LYS A 405 -20.50 -15.35 28.66
N PHE A 406 -21.66 -14.80 29.01
CA PHE A 406 -21.76 -13.80 30.07
C PHE A 406 -22.31 -14.40 31.36
N SER A 407 -21.61 -14.19 32.48
CA SER A 407 -22.00 -14.75 33.79
C SER A 407 -23.42 -14.37 34.19
N ASN A 408 -23.81 -13.11 34.01
CA ASN A 408 -25.15 -12.62 34.34
C ASN A 408 -26.27 -13.24 33.49
N PHE A 409 -25.94 -13.76 32.30
CA PHE A 409 -26.86 -14.49 31.43
C PHE A 409 -26.94 -16.00 31.73
N LYS A 410 -26.09 -16.52 32.65
CA LYS A 410 -26.16 -17.91 33.15
C LYS A 410 -27.22 -18.11 34.24
N THR A 411 -27.65 -17.02 34.87
CA THR A 411 -28.73 -17.02 35.87
C THR A 411 -30.07 -17.39 35.22
N GLU A 412 -31.06 -17.79 36.02
CA GLU A 412 -32.38 -18.15 35.48
C GLU A 412 -33.03 -16.98 34.74
N GLN A 413 -33.06 -15.79 35.36
CA GLN A 413 -33.59 -14.58 34.71
C GLN A 413 -32.76 -14.16 33.51
N GLY A 414 -31.43 -14.27 33.61
CA GLY A 414 -30.52 -14.02 32.51
C GLY A 414 -30.81 -14.90 31.29
N LYS A 415 -31.08 -16.20 31.48
CA LYS A 415 -31.43 -17.10 30.38
C LYS A 415 -32.73 -16.69 29.69
N LYS A 416 -33.75 -16.26 30.44
CA LYS A 416 -35.00 -15.72 29.89
C LYS A 416 -34.73 -14.45 29.06
N ASN A 417 -33.91 -13.55 29.59
CA ASN A 417 -33.50 -12.32 28.90
C ASN A 417 -32.67 -12.60 27.63
N ALA A 418 -31.82 -13.63 27.64
CA ALA A 418 -31.08 -14.05 26.44
C ALA A 418 -32.00 -14.51 25.31
N ASP A 419 -33.09 -15.23 25.63
CA ASP A 419 -34.08 -15.65 24.64
C ASP A 419 -34.90 -14.49 24.07
N LEU A 420 -35.13 -13.46 24.88
CA LEU A 420 -35.89 -12.27 24.47
C LEU A 420 -35.06 -11.27 23.67
N TRP A 421 -33.78 -11.09 24.03
CA TRP A 421 -32.95 -10.01 23.48
C TRP A 421 -31.89 -10.49 22.49
N GLY A 422 -31.42 -11.73 22.62
CA GLY A 422 -30.51 -12.34 21.64
C GLY A 422 -31.26 -12.78 20.38
N TYR A 423 -30.54 -12.92 19.28
CA TYR A 423 -31.14 -13.41 18.05
C TYR A 423 -31.23 -14.94 18.07
N ASN A 424 -32.18 -15.50 17.33
CA ASN A 424 -32.36 -16.95 17.23
C ASN A 424 -32.00 -17.50 15.85
N ILE A 425 -32.35 -16.75 14.80
CA ILE A 425 -32.21 -17.14 13.40
C ILE A 425 -31.17 -16.23 12.71
N GLU A 426 -31.38 -14.92 12.71
CA GLU A 426 -30.56 -13.95 11.98
C GLU A 426 -30.10 -12.77 12.84
N LYS A 427 -28.89 -12.26 12.57
CA LYS A 427 -28.32 -11.13 13.31
C LYS A 427 -29.13 -9.83 13.19
N SER A 428 -29.88 -9.68 12.11
CA SER A 428 -30.77 -8.53 11.82
C SER A 428 -31.88 -8.37 12.86
N GLU A 429 -32.19 -9.41 13.65
CA GLU A 429 -33.16 -9.36 14.75
C GLU A 429 -32.70 -8.46 15.92
N ILE A 430 -31.40 -8.14 16.01
CA ILE A 430 -30.88 -7.32 17.10
C ILE A 430 -31.08 -5.84 16.77
N THR A 431 -32.03 -5.21 17.49
CA THR A 431 -32.23 -3.76 17.47
C THR A 431 -31.24 -3.06 18.39
N LYS A 432 -31.12 -1.74 18.25
CA LYS A 432 -30.26 -0.93 19.11
C LYS A 432 -30.63 -1.03 20.59
N GLU A 433 -31.93 -1.02 20.86
CA GLU A 433 -32.48 -1.19 22.19
C GLU A 433 -32.08 -2.54 22.80
N ARG A 434 -32.13 -3.64 22.02
CA ARG A 434 -31.68 -4.96 22.47
C ARG A 434 -30.19 -4.98 22.78
N GLU A 435 -29.35 -4.34 21.98
CA GLU A 435 -27.93 -4.19 22.30
C GLU A 435 -27.71 -3.50 23.64
N ILE A 436 -28.45 -2.41 23.91
CA ILE A 436 -28.37 -1.67 25.17
C ILE A 436 -28.78 -2.57 26.34
N LYS A 437 -29.92 -3.27 26.20
CA LYS A 437 -30.41 -4.23 27.20
C LYS A 437 -29.38 -5.30 27.51
N ILE A 438 -28.78 -5.88 26.47
CA ILE A 438 -27.75 -6.92 26.63
C ILE A 438 -26.52 -6.37 27.34
N ALA A 439 -26.01 -5.20 26.94
CA ALA A 439 -24.82 -4.61 27.54
C ALA A 439 -25.01 -4.27 29.01
N ASN A 440 -26.13 -3.61 29.33
CA ASN A 440 -26.48 -3.25 30.70
C ASN A 440 -26.65 -4.49 31.58
N TRP A 441 -27.28 -5.55 31.06
CA TRP A 441 -27.39 -6.81 31.80
C TRP A 441 -26.05 -7.52 31.97
N ALA A 442 -25.21 -7.53 30.94
CA ALA A 442 -23.91 -8.18 30.98
C ALA A 442 -22.95 -7.50 31.96
N TYR A 443 -22.87 -6.16 31.95
CA TYR A 443 -21.79 -5.43 32.59
C TYR A 443 -22.19 -4.56 33.80
N ALA A 444 -23.47 -4.30 34.04
CA ALA A 444 -23.94 -3.47 35.15
C ALA A 444 -24.72 -4.28 36.21
N ARG A 445 -24.38 -5.56 36.40
CA ARG A 445 -24.94 -6.44 37.44
C ARG A 445 -23.91 -7.34 38.12
N GLY A 446 -24.19 -7.69 39.37
CA GLY A 446 -23.44 -8.68 40.16
C GLY A 446 -21.96 -8.34 40.31
N ASN A 447 -21.13 -9.38 40.49
CA ASN A 447 -19.68 -9.23 40.62
C ASN A 447 -19.07 -8.49 39.42
N LYS A 448 -19.61 -8.71 38.21
CA LYS A 448 -19.09 -8.05 37.01
C LYS A 448 -19.21 -6.52 37.05
N ALA A 449 -20.29 -5.98 37.64
CA ALA A 449 -20.41 -4.54 37.85
C ALA A 449 -19.34 -4.03 38.81
N SER A 450 -19.14 -4.74 39.92
CA SER A 450 -18.13 -4.41 40.92
C SER A 450 -16.72 -4.41 40.31
N ASP A 451 -16.37 -5.47 39.56
CA ASP A 451 -15.05 -5.61 38.91
C ASP A 451 -14.76 -4.45 37.94
N LEU A 452 -15.80 -3.96 37.26
CA LEU A 452 -15.70 -2.86 36.29
C LEU A 452 -15.90 -1.47 36.92
N GLY A 453 -16.28 -1.40 38.19
CA GLY A 453 -16.72 -0.18 38.87
C GLY A 453 -18.00 0.43 38.31
N ASN A 454 -18.79 -0.34 37.57
CA ASN A 454 -20.05 0.11 37.00
C ASN A 454 -21.09 0.25 38.11
N ARG A 455 -21.89 1.32 38.06
CA ARG A 455 -23.11 1.45 38.84
C ARG A 455 -24.06 0.31 38.47
N ILE A 456 -24.70 -0.28 39.48
CA ILE A 456 -25.66 -1.36 39.26
C ILE A 456 -26.87 -0.78 38.52
N CYS A 457 -27.21 -1.37 37.38
CA CYS A 457 -28.35 -0.97 36.57
C CYS A 457 -29.66 -1.44 37.22
N PRO A 458 -30.62 -0.55 37.50
CA PRO A 458 -31.97 -0.94 37.92
C PRO A 458 -32.64 -1.85 36.89
N GLU A 459 -33.53 -2.75 37.34
CA GLU A 459 -34.22 -3.69 36.45
C GLU A 459 -35.19 -3.01 35.48
N ASN A 460 -35.82 -1.93 35.92
CA ASN A 460 -36.72 -1.11 35.12
C ASN A 460 -36.02 -0.09 34.20
N ASP A 461 -34.69 0.00 34.22
CA ASP A 461 -33.92 0.98 33.42
C ASP A 461 -32.88 0.33 32.49
N VAL A 462 -33.03 -0.97 32.23
CA VAL A 462 -32.06 -1.77 31.46
C VAL A 462 -31.92 -1.34 30.00
N GLU A 463 -32.87 -0.59 29.47
CA GLU A 463 -32.88 -0.10 28.08
C GLU A 463 -32.26 1.29 27.90
N ASN A 464 -31.88 1.93 28.99
CA ASN A 464 -31.30 3.27 28.97
C ASN A 464 -29.81 3.21 28.57
N PRO A 465 -29.38 3.90 27.49
CA PRO A 465 -28.00 3.90 27.04
C PRO A 465 -27.04 4.61 28.01
N GLU A 466 -27.53 5.40 28.95
CA GLU A 466 -26.70 6.08 29.96
C GLU A 466 -26.30 5.17 31.13
N GLN A 467 -26.88 3.97 31.21
CA GLN A 467 -26.48 2.96 32.18
C GLN A 467 -25.07 2.45 31.87
N ASP A 468 -24.31 2.22 32.93
CA ASP A 468 -22.87 2.06 32.86
C ASP A 468 -22.43 0.86 32.01
N GLY A 469 -23.25 -0.19 31.94
CA GLY A 469 -22.93 -1.39 31.18
C GLY A 469 -22.87 -1.12 29.68
N TYR A 470 -23.81 -0.33 29.15
CA TYR A 470 -23.78 0.13 27.77
C TYR A 470 -22.82 1.31 27.60
N LYS A 471 -22.90 2.33 28.47
CA LYS A 471 -22.11 3.57 28.34
C LYS A 471 -20.61 3.30 28.32
N TYR A 472 -20.09 2.43 29.19
CA TYR A 472 -18.67 2.06 29.28
C TYR A 472 -18.35 0.67 28.71
N ARG A 473 -19.10 0.22 27.70
CA ARG A 473 -18.75 -0.97 26.91
C ARG A 473 -17.37 -0.87 26.25
N GLY A 474 -16.86 -1.98 25.72
CA GLY A 474 -15.53 -2.07 25.14
C GLY A 474 -15.31 -1.16 23.93
N ARG A 475 -14.22 -0.38 23.97
CA ARG A 475 -13.77 0.51 22.88
C ARG A 475 -12.25 0.52 22.72
N GLY A 476 -11.79 0.87 21.54
CA GLY A 476 -10.37 1.07 21.24
C GLY A 476 -9.61 -0.22 20.99
N LEU A 477 -8.31 -0.09 20.74
CA LEU A 477 -7.46 -1.19 20.24
C LEU A 477 -7.29 -2.36 21.21
N ILE A 478 -7.55 -2.14 22.51
CA ILE A 478 -7.48 -3.14 23.58
C ILE A 478 -8.83 -3.36 24.31
N GLN A 479 -9.93 -2.83 23.76
CA GLN A 479 -11.28 -2.95 24.33
C GLN A 479 -11.39 -2.43 25.78
N LEU A 480 -11.05 -1.16 26.00
CA LEU A 480 -11.21 -0.46 27.29
C LEU A 480 -12.68 -0.52 27.74
N THR A 481 -12.92 -1.15 28.90
CA THR A 481 -14.27 -1.51 29.37
C THR A 481 -14.46 -1.18 30.85
N GLY A 482 -15.60 -0.62 31.23
CA GLY A 482 -16.02 -0.35 32.61
C GLY A 482 -15.65 1.04 33.12
N ARG A 483 -16.53 1.62 33.94
CA ARG A 483 -16.38 2.98 34.49
C ARG A 483 -15.01 3.20 35.12
N ASN A 484 -14.53 2.29 35.95
CA ASN A 484 -13.22 2.45 36.60
C ASN A 484 -12.09 2.65 35.58
N ASN A 485 -12.15 1.92 34.46
CA ASN A 485 -11.12 2.03 33.43
C ASN A 485 -11.21 3.36 32.66
N TYR A 486 -12.42 3.85 32.38
CA TYR A 486 -12.61 5.17 31.76
C TYR A 486 -12.22 6.32 32.70
N THR A 487 -12.57 6.26 33.99
CA THR A 487 -12.16 7.24 35.01
C THR A 487 -10.64 7.33 35.09
N ASN A 488 -9.96 6.19 35.16
CA ASN A 488 -8.51 6.16 35.24
C ASN A 488 -7.85 6.62 33.93
N PHE A 489 -8.43 6.29 32.77
CA PHE A 489 -7.97 6.81 31.48
C PHE A 489 -8.11 8.32 31.39
N GLN A 490 -9.22 8.89 31.89
CA GLN A 490 -9.44 10.33 31.95
C GLN A 490 -8.36 11.05 32.79
N SER A 491 -8.04 10.52 33.98
CA SER A 491 -6.99 11.08 34.83
C SER A 491 -5.62 11.05 34.13
N TRP A 492 -5.24 9.87 33.60
CA TRP A 492 -3.99 9.71 32.87
C TRP A 492 -3.91 10.62 31.63
N TYR A 493 -5.02 10.79 30.90
CA TYR A 493 -5.09 11.70 29.77
C TYR A 493 -4.86 13.16 30.19
N ASN A 494 -5.50 13.59 31.28
CA ASN A 494 -5.33 14.95 31.79
C ASN A 494 -3.90 15.23 32.25
N GLU A 495 -3.19 14.24 32.78
CA GLU A 495 -1.77 14.34 33.15
C GLU A 495 -0.87 14.45 31.92
N ASN A 496 -1.20 13.75 30.82
CA ASN A 496 -0.35 13.67 29.63
C ASN A 496 -0.69 14.70 28.54
N LYS A 497 -1.90 15.28 28.52
CA LYS A 497 -2.37 16.12 27.40
C LYS A 497 -1.49 17.33 27.12
N THR A 498 -0.92 17.97 28.15
CA THR A 498 -0.03 19.13 27.98
C THR A 498 1.27 18.72 27.29
N LYS A 499 1.87 17.60 27.74
CA LYS A 499 3.09 17.03 27.14
C LYS A 499 2.85 16.64 25.68
N LEU A 500 1.70 16.02 25.41
CA LEU A 500 1.31 15.53 24.09
C LEU A 500 0.68 16.60 23.18
N LYS A 501 0.51 17.83 23.67
CA LYS A 501 -0.17 18.94 22.98
C LYS A 501 -1.57 18.57 22.48
N LEU A 502 -2.33 17.88 23.32
CA LEU A 502 -3.69 17.41 23.02
C LEU A 502 -4.75 18.40 23.53
N PRO A 503 -5.92 18.47 22.85
CA PRO A 503 -7.03 19.31 23.30
C PRO A 503 -7.63 18.79 24.61
N ASN A 504 -8.61 19.51 25.15
CA ASN A 504 -9.42 18.97 26.24
C ASN A 504 -10.38 17.90 25.71
N ALA A 505 -10.56 16.82 26.46
CA ALA A 505 -11.50 15.74 26.17
C ALA A 505 -12.09 15.17 27.46
N ASP A 506 -13.37 14.80 27.43
CA ASP A 506 -14.10 14.18 28.54
C ASP A 506 -14.64 12.79 28.12
N PHE A 507 -13.89 11.76 28.48
CA PHE A 507 -14.20 10.36 28.22
C PHE A 507 -15.21 9.78 29.23
N ILE A 508 -15.61 10.54 30.26
CA ILE A 508 -16.60 10.13 31.26
C ILE A 508 -17.99 10.53 30.79
N SER A 509 -18.15 11.79 30.41
CA SER A 509 -19.40 12.26 29.80
C SER A 509 -19.59 11.62 28.41
N THR A 510 -18.51 11.55 27.63
CA THR A 510 -18.54 11.17 26.21
C THR A 510 -17.54 10.04 25.89
N PRO A 511 -17.79 8.79 26.36
CA PRO A 511 -16.88 7.65 26.13
C PRO A 511 -16.61 7.31 24.66
N ASP A 512 -17.53 7.65 23.75
CA ASP A 512 -17.38 7.41 22.30
C ASP A 512 -16.23 8.22 21.68
N LEU A 513 -15.71 9.26 22.36
CA LEU A 513 -14.48 9.94 21.94
C LEU A 513 -13.31 8.98 21.76
N VAL A 514 -13.28 7.82 22.43
CA VAL A 514 -12.22 6.81 22.23
C VAL A 514 -12.12 6.34 20.77
N PHE A 515 -13.16 6.49 19.95
CA PHE A 515 -13.10 6.16 18.52
C PHE A 515 -12.33 7.16 17.67
N GLU A 516 -12.04 8.35 18.21
CA GLU A 516 -11.20 9.32 17.51
C GLU A 516 -9.77 8.76 17.34
N PRO A 517 -9.14 8.97 16.18
CA PRO A 517 -7.85 8.40 15.84
C PRO A 517 -6.72 8.49 16.87
N GLN A 518 -6.58 9.62 17.56
CA GLN A 518 -5.55 9.78 18.58
C GLN A 518 -5.92 9.03 19.87
N TYR A 519 -7.20 9.05 20.25
CA TYR A 519 -7.68 8.48 21.50
C TYR A 519 -7.79 6.95 21.44
N ILE A 520 -8.01 6.40 20.25
CA ILE A 520 -8.04 4.95 20.03
C ILE A 520 -6.71 4.28 20.35
N VAL A 521 -5.60 4.96 20.01
CA VAL A 521 -4.23 4.52 20.30
C VAL A 521 -3.89 4.81 21.75
N LEU A 522 -4.18 6.04 22.24
CA LEU A 522 -3.87 6.43 23.61
C LEU A 522 -4.58 5.56 24.64
N SER A 523 -5.82 5.12 24.37
CA SER A 523 -6.53 4.21 25.27
C SER A 523 -5.79 2.87 25.46
N ALA A 524 -5.18 2.33 24.39
CA ALA A 524 -4.37 1.12 24.47
C ALA A 524 -3.01 1.35 25.13
N ILE A 525 -2.36 2.49 24.87
CA ILE A 525 -1.09 2.86 25.52
C ILE A 525 -1.28 3.12 27.01
N TYR A 526 -2.36 3.79 27.40
CA TYR A 526 -2.73 3.94 28.81
C TYR A 526 -2.87 2.57 29.47
N PHE A 527 -3.63 1.64 28.88
CA PHE A 527 -3.77 0.30 29.46
C PHE A 527 -2.41 -0.38 29.57
N TRP A 528 -1.58 -0.30 28.52
CA TRP A 528 -0.26 -0.90 28.47
C TRP A 528 0.66 -0.39 29.56
N THR A 529 0.76 0.93 29.69
CA THR A 529 1.63 1.61 30.65
C THR A 529 1.14 1.47 32.09
N LYS A 530 -0.16 1.60 32.34
CA LYS A 530 -0.77 1.38 33.68
C LYS A 530 -0.42 0.01 34.25
N ASN A 531 -0.37 -1.01 33.40
CA ASN A 531 -0.14 -2.39 33.81
C ASN A 531 1.33 -2.81 33.77
N GLY A 532 2.27 -1.90 33.55
CA GLY A 532 3.72 -2.21 33.53
C GLY A 532 4.10 -3.25 32.47
N LEU A 533 3.43 -3.22 31.31
CA LEU A 533 3.63 -4.23 30.28
C LEU A 533 4.92 -4.03 29.49
N ASN A 534 5.52 -2.84 29.57
CA ASN A 534 6.85 -2.56 29.01
C ASN A 534 7.92 -3.43 29.68
N GLU A 535 7.90 -3.51 31.00
CA GLU A 535 8.87 -4.26 31.81
C GLU A 535 8.74 -5.76 31.61
N ILE A 536 7.51 -6.26 31.44
CA ILE A 536 7.27 -7.67 31.12
C ILE A 536 7.76 -7.97 29.70
N ALA A 537 7.49 -7.08 28.75
CA ALA A 537 7.88 -7.27 27.35
C ALA A 537 9.40 -7.12 27.12
N ASP A 538 10.12 -6.41 27.99
CA ASP A 538 11.59 -6.34 27.96
C ASP A 538 12.26 -7.71 28.11
N VAL A 539 11.58 -8.67 28.75
CA VAL A 539 12.08 -10.04 28.91
C VAL A 539 12.21 -10.77 27.57
N GLY A 540 11.36 -10.44 26.58
CA GLY A 540 11.41 -11.04 25.25
C GLY A 540 10.04 -11.40 24.67
N VAL A 541 10.06 -12.26 23.66
CA VAL A 541 8.86 -12.71 22.92
C VAL A 541 8.55 -14.19 23.13
N GLU A 542 9.17 -14.80 24.15
CA GLU A 542 8.94 -16.20 24.52
C GLU A 542 7.52 -16.46 25.02
N LYS A 543 7.05 -17.70 24.85
CA LYS A 543 5.65 -18.07 25.08
C LYS A 543 5.19 -17.73 26.50
N GLU A 544 6.02 -17.95 27.50
CA GLU A 544 5.75 -17.64 28.91
C GLU A 544 5.56 -16.13 29.11
N THR A 545 6.43 -15.31 28.51
CA THR A 545 6.35 -13.84 28.58
C THR A 545 5.09 -13.33 27.90
N VAL A 546 4.80 -13.80 26.68
CA VAL A 546 3.58 -13.41 25.97
C VAL A 546 2.33 -13.85 26.74
N GLN A 547 2.34 -15.03 27.36
CA GLN A 547 1.21 -15.49 28.18
C GLN A 547 1.01 -14.65 29.43
N LYS A 548 2.07 -14.20 30.11
CA LYS A 548 1.95 -13.25 31.24
C LYS A 548 1.24 -11.97 30.81
N ILE A 549 1.68 -11.37 29.70
CA ILE A 549 1.04 -10.17 29.12
C ILE A 549 -0.41 -10.46 28.74
N SER A 550 -0.66 -11.60 28.08
CA SER A 550 -2.01 -12.02 27.66
C SER A 550 -2.95 -12.21 28.85
N ASN A 551 -2.46 -12.73 29.97
CA ASN A 551 -3.25 -12.90 31.20
C ASN A 551 -3.58 -11.55 31.86
N THR A 552 -2.68 -10.57 31.78
CA THR A 552 -2.97 -9.20 32.26
C THR A 552 -4.05 -8.53 31.42
N ILE A 553 -4.04 -8.75 30.10
CA ILE A 553 -5.04 -8.19 29.19
C ILE A 553 -6.39 -8.91 29.34
N ASN A 554 -6.38 -10.25 29.33
CA ASN A 554 -7.58 -11.07 29.41
C ASN A 554 -7.30 -12.43 30.05
N SER A 555 -7.33 -12.47 31.39
CA SER A 555 -7.07 -13.67 32.18
C SER A 555 -8.03 -14.82 31.88
N GLY A 556 -9.30 -14.49 31.59
CA GLY A 556 -10.39 -15.44 31.29
C GLY A 556 -10.39 -15.98 29.86
N GLU A 557 -9.41 -15.64 29.03
CA GLU A 557 -9.31 -16.14 27.66
C GLU A 557 -8.86 -17.61 27.61
N GLU A 558 -9.44 -18.39 26.68
CA GLU A 558 -9.05 -19.78 26.43
C GLU A 558 -7.63 -19.89 25.89
N GLN A 559 -6.94 -21.00 26.22
CA GLN A 559 -5.53 -21.21 25.85
C GLN A 559 -5.27 -21.07 24.35
N VAL A 560 -6.15 -21.57 23.49
CA VAL A 560 -5.99 -21.49 22.03
C VAL A 560 -5.89 -20.04 21.52
N LYS A 561 -6.59 -19.10 22.18
CA LYS A 561 -6.55 -17.68 21.81
C LYS A 561 -5.32 -16.99 22.39
N LYS A 562 -4.80 -17.45 23.54
CA LYS A 562 -3.50 -17.03 24.07
C LYS A 562 -2.36 -17.50 23.16
N ASP A 563 -2.46 -18.70 22.60
CA ASP A 563 -1.52 -19.20 21.61
C ASP A 563 -1.58 -18.35 20.31
N MET A 564 -2.77 -17.91 19.87
CA MET A 564 -2.86 -16.95 18.75
C MET A 564 -2.16 -15.61 19.03
N ARG A 565 -2.18 -15.09 20.28
CA ARG A 565 -1.42 -13.88 20.65
C ARG A 565 0.06 -14.10 20.46
N TYR A 566 0.55 -15.24 20.95
CA TYR A 566 1.93 -15.65 20.78
C TYR A 566 2.35 -15.67 19.31
N ASP A 567 1.53 -16.22 18.42
CA ASP A 567 1.82 -16.24 16.98
C ASP A 567 1.89 -14.82 16.37
N TYR A 568 0.96 -13.93 16.73
CA TYR A 568 1.01 -12.53 16.28
C TYR A 568 2.24 -11.78 16.82
N VAL A 569 2.62 -12.01 18.08
CA VAL A 569 3.80 -11.39 18.69
C VAL A 569 5.07 -11.87 17.97
N ARG A 570 5.19 -13.17 17.71
CA ARG A 570 6.33 -13.73 16.96
C ARG A 570 6.43 -13.16 15.56
N SER A 571 5.29 -13.08 14.85
CA SER A 571 5.25 -12.53 13.49
C SER A 571 5.63 -11.05 13.46
N ALA A 572 5.09 -10.26 14.40
CA ALA A 572 5.47 -8.85 14.56
C ALA A 572 6.97 -8.71 14.88
N HIS A 573 7.50 -9.57 15.74
CA HIS A 573 8.93 -9.58 16.06
C HIS A 573 9.79 -9.90 14.84
N SER A 574 9.46 -10.93 14.05
CA SER A 574 10.20 -11.27 12.82
C SER A 574 10.25 -10.08 11.86
N MET A 575 9.09 -9.49 11.56
CA MET A 575 9.00 -8.33 10.68
C MET A 575 9.82 -7.14 11.21
N LEU A 576 9.80 -6.89 12.53
CA LEU A 576 10.57 -5.81 13.13
C LEU A 576 12.08 -6.10 13.10
N SER A 577 12.50 -7.33 13.39
CA SER A 577 13.91 -7.72 13.39
C SER A 577 14.51 -7.77 11.99
N GLU A 578 13.74 -8.12 10.96
CA GLU A 578 14.18 -8.02 9.56
C GLU A 578 14.42 -6.55 9.13
N LYS A 579 13.63 -5.63 9.69
CA LYS A 579 13.71 -4.19 9.37
C LYS A 579 14.71 -3.42 10.22
N ALA A 580 15.05 -3.91 11.42
CA ALA A 580 16.00 -3.28 12.33
C ALA A 580 17.30 -4.11 12.37
N ARG A 581 18.41 -3.56 11.84
CA ARG A 581 19.68 -4.29 11.71
C ARG A 581 20.44 -4.58 13.02
N ASP A 582 19.88 -4.26 14.20
CA ASP A 582 20.59 -4.29 15.50
C ASP A 582 19.86 -5.05 16.63
N CYS A 583 19.09 -6.11 16.32
CA CYS A 583 18.47 -6.96 17.36
C CYS A 583 19.03 -8.39 17.28
N PRO A 584 19.77 -8.88 18.30
CA PRO A 584 20.21 -10.27 18.34
C PRO A 584 19.00 -11.19 18.40
N LEU A 585 18.88 -12.08 17.42
CA LEU A 585 17.89 -13.16 17.38
C LEU A 585 18.26 -14.23 18.43
N GLU A 586 18.01 -13.97 19.72
CA GLU A 586 18.00 -15.03 20.74
C GLU A 586 16.61 -15.64 20.89
N THR A 587 16.06 -16.13 19.79
CA THR A 587 15.52 -17.47 19.76
C THR A 587 15.62 -18.00 18.34
N LYS A 588 16.34 -19.12 18.18
CA LYS A 588 16.32 -19.91 16.95
C LYS A 588 14.90 -20.44 16.75
N TYR A 589 14.11 -19.65 16.05
CA TYR A 589 13.14 -20.20 15.14
C TYR A 589 13.83 -20.24 13.79
N GLU A 590 14.02 -21.44 13.27
CA GLU A 590 14.44 -21.60 11.90
C GLU A 590 13.32 -21.05 11.02
N ILE A 591 13.49 -19.81 10.56
CA ILE A 591 12.86 -19.34 9.33
C ILE A 591 13.22 -20.37 8.26
N PRO A 592 12.28 -20.91 7.46
CA PRO A 592 12.66 -21.80 6.38
C PRO A 592 13.70 -21.11 5.50
N GLU A 593 14.91 -21.66 5.44
CA GLU A 593 15.91 -21.23 4.47
C GLU A 593 15.45 -21.78 3.12
N GLY A 594 14.63 -21.00 2.41
CA GLY A 594 14.11 -21.39 1.10
C GLY A 594 13.27 -20.31 0.45
N LYS A 595 13.33 -20.24 -0.88
CA LYS A 595 12.42 -19.42 -1.68
C LYS A 595 11.18 -20.25 -2.01
N TRP A 596 10.00 -19.65 -1.93
CA TRP A 596 8.74 -20.23 -2.41
C TRP A 596 8.21 -19.44 -3.61
N HIS A 597 7.70 -20.15 -4.61
CA HIS A 597 6.89 -19.59 -5.69
C HIS A 597 5.63 -20.45 -5.86
N ASP A 598 4.47 -19.84 -6.10
CA ASP A 598 3.27 -20.63 -6.42
C ASP A 598 3.42 -21.30 -7.80
N PRO A 599 2.78 -22.45 -8.05
CA PRO A 599 2.99 -23.21 -9.29
C PRO A 599 2.53 -22.46 -10.56
N VAL A 600 1.68 -21.43 -10.40
CA VAL A 600 1.28 -20.44 -11.42
C VAL A 600 1.10 -19.07 -10.75
N ASP A 601 1.12 -17.99 -11.54
CA ASP A 601 0.86 -16.65 -11.03
C ASP A 601 -0.63 -16.47 -10.66
N ASN A 602 -0.88 -15.87 -9.49
CA ASN A 602 -2.23 -15.58 -8.97
C ASN A 602 -3.17 -16.80 -9.02
N PRO A 603 -2.82 -17.92 -8.35
CA PRO A 603 -3.54 -19.17 -8.49
C PRO A 603 -5.00 -19.03 -8.02
N ILE A 604 -5.93 -19.55 -8.83
CA ILE A 604 -7.35 -19.64 -8.48
C ILE A 604 -7.84 -21.06 -8.78
N CYS A 605 -8.71 -21.61 -7.94
CA CYS A 605 -9.28 -22.93 -8.19
C CYS A 605 -10.18 -22.91 -9.43
N THR A 606 -10.12 -23.95 -10.26
CA THR A 606 -11.11 -24.14 -11.34
C THR A 606 -12.51 -24.33 -10.76
N LEU A 607 -13.51 -23.71 -11.39
CA LEU A 607 -14.92 -23.82 -11.04
C LEU A 607 -15.72 -24.70 -12.00
N TYR A 608 -15.07 -25.19 -13.05
CA TYR A 608 -15.68 -26.01 -14.08
C TYR A 608 -14.91 -27.30 -14.29
N MET A 609 -15.65 -28.33 -14.67
CA MET A 609 -15.14 -29.65 -15.02
C MET A 609 -14.65 -29.64 -16.47
N GLN A 610 -13.79 -30.61 -16.84
CA GLN A 610 -13.32 -30.75 -18.22
C GLN A 610 -14.48 -30.93 -19.23
N SER A 611 -15.62 -31.48 -18.79
CA SER A 611 -16.84 -31.63 -19.60
C SER A 611 -17.65 -30.34 -19.77
N GLY A 612 -17.36 -29.28 -19.00
CA GLY A 612 -18.12 -28.04 -18.94
C GLY A 612 -19.18 -27.98 -17.82
N GLY A 613 -19.28 -29.01 -16.99
CA GLY A 613 -20.13 -28.99 -15.78
C GLY A 613 -19.60 -27.97 -14.75
N GLY A 614 -20.51 -27.30 -14.03
CA GLY A 614 -20.18 -26.27 -13.04
C GLY A 614 -21.22 -26.22 -11.92
N GLY A 615 -21.56 -25.01 -11.43
CA GLY A 615 -22.56 -24.83 -10.37
C GLY A 615 -22.06 -25.25 -9.00
N GLU A 616 -22.92 -25.87 -8.18
CA GLU A 616 -22.55 -26.26 -6.80
C GLU A 616 -21.40 -27.28 -6.77
N ALA A 617 -21.43 -28.28 -7.65
CA ALA A 617 -20.37 -29.27 -7.76
C ALA A 617 -19.03 -28.62 -8.17
N GLY A 618 -19.09 -27.61 -9.04
CA GLY A 618 -17.91 -26.89 -9.53
C GLY A 618 -17.11 -26.20 -8.43
N LYS A 619 -17.75 -25.78 -7.32
CA LYS A 619 -17.12 -25.06 -6.22
C LYS A 619 -16.03 -25.87 -5.50
N HIS A 620 -16.12 -27.20 -5.55
CA HIS A 620 -15.22 -28.11 -4.85
C HIS A 620 -14.58 -29.17 -5.76
N TRP A 621 -14.99 -29.27 -7.02
CA TRP A 621 -14.55 -30.35 -7.93
C TRP A 621 -13.04 -30.40 -8.20
N GLY A 622 -12.39 -29.23 -8.16
CA GLY A 622 -10.95 -29.07 -8.37
C GLY A 622 -10.12 -29.23 -7.10
N LEU A 623 -10.74 -29.48 -5.94
CA LEU A 623 -10.05 -29.60 -4.65
C LEU A 623 -9.60 -31.04 -4.39
N PHE A 624 -8.56 -31.19 -3.57
CA PHE A 624 -7.99 -32.49 -3.20
C PHE A 624 -8.94 -33.33 -2.33
N GLY A 625 -9.02 -34.63 -2.59
CA GLY A 625 -9.83 -35.58 -1.84
C GLY A 625 -10.92 -36.24 -2.67
N GLN A 626 -11.95 -36.76 -2.02
CA GLN A 626 -13.09 -37.46 -2.63
C GLN A 626 -14.18 -36.50 -3.12
N THR A 627 -13.75 -35.35 -3.63
CA THR A 627 -14.60 -34.21 -3.99
C THR A 627 -15.42 -34.41 -5.26
N ARG A 628 -15.13 -35.49 -6.01
CA ARG A 628 -15.77 -35.86 -7.27
C ARG A 628 -16.80 -36.97 -7.04
N ASN A 629 -17.78 -36.69 -6.19
CA ASN A 629 -18.82 -37.64 -5.78
C ASN A 629 -18.26 -38.98 -5.28
N GLY A 630 -17.25 -38.95 -4.40
CA GLY A 630 -16.62 -40.14 -3.84
C GLY A 630 -15.42 -40.66 -4.65
N SER A 631 -15.18 -40.15 -5.87
CA SER A 631 -13.96 -40.45 -6.62
C SER A 631 -12.80 -39.56 -6.15
N ASP A 632 -11.61 -40.15 -6.08
CA ASP A 632 -10.39 -39.47 -5.66
C ASP A 632 -9.94 -38.42 -6.68
N HIS A 633 -9.67 -37.22 -6.18
CA HIS A 633 -8.92 -36.17 -6.85
C HIS A 633 -7.61 -35.96 -6.09
N VAL A 634 -6.49 -36.26 -6.74
CA VAL A 634 -5.18 -36.41 -6.09
C VAL A 634 -4.32 -35.15 -6.10
N GLY A 635 -4.89 -34.02 -6.53
CA GLY A 635 -4.22 -32.74 -6.58
C GLY A 635 -5.16 -31.57 -6.39
N LEU A 636 -4.68 -30.39 -6.76
CA LEU A 636 -5.41 -29.14 -6.81
C LEU A 636 -5.43 -28.65 -8.27
N ASP A 637 -6.63 -28.42 -8.81
CA ASP A 637 -6.82 -27.93 -10.18
C ASP A 637 -6.88 -26.40 -10.19
N LEU A 638 -5.79 -25.78 -10.65
CA LEU A 638 -5.63 -24.33 -10.72
C LEU A 638 -6.00 -23.82 -12.12
N PHE A 639 -7.02 -22.97 -12.23
CA PHE A 639 -7.46 -22.45 -13.52
C PHE A 639 -6.32 -21.70 -14.22
N ALA A 640 -5.99 -22.16 -15.43
CA ALA A 640 -4.91 -21.61 -16.23
C ALA A 640 -5.21 -21.88 -17.70
N THR A 641 -5.26 -20.82 -18.51
CA THR A 641 -5.42 -20.96 -19.96
C THR A 641 -4.16 -21.53 -20.60
N LYS A 642 -4.28 -22.17 -21.76
CA LYS A 642 -3.12 -22.68 -22.53
C LYS A 642 -2.04 -21.60 -22.66
N GLY A 643 -0.78 -21.98 -22.43
CA GLY A 643 0.37 -21.08 -22.54
C GLY A 643 0.69 -20.31 -21.26
N THR A 644 -0.03 -20.54 -20.15
CA THR A 644 0.32 -19.95 -18.86
C THR A 644 1.61 -20.59 -18.36
N ASN A 645 2.58 -19.78 -17.89
CA ASN A 645 3.81 -20.30 -17.32
C ASN A 645 3.53 -21.14 -16.07
N ILE A 646 4.29 -22.22 -15.91
CA ILE A 646 4.38 -22.96 -14.66
C ILE A 646 5.76 -22.77 -14.05
N TYR A 647 5.82 -22.72 -12.73
CA TYR A 647 7.06 -22.38 -12.01
C TYR A 647 7.50 -23.48 -11.06
N ALA A 648 8.80 -23.58 -10.84
CA ALA A 648 9.37 -24.35 -9.76
C ALA A 648 9.01 -23.72 -8.42
N CYS A 649 8.23 -24.42 -7.59
CA CYS A 649 7.85 -23.87 -6.30
C CYS A 649 9.02 -23.69 -5.33
N VAL A 650 10.01 -24.56 -5.41
CA VAL A 650 11.20 -24.57 -4.56
C VAL A 650 12.39 -25.10 -5.37
N ASP A 651 13.60 -24.95 -4.84
CA ASP A 651 14.78 -25.59 -5.40
C ASP A 651 14.63 -27.11 -5.38
N GLY A 652 15.10 -27.77 -6.44
CA GLY A 652 14.90 -29.20 -6.60
C GLY A 652 15.71 -29.79 -7.75
N THR A 653 15.44 -31.06 -8.03
CA THR A 653 15.95 -31.74 -9.22
C THR A 653 14.80 -32.33 -10.02
N ILE A 654 14.95 -32.39 -11.33
CA ILE A 654 13.95 -33.02 -12.19
C ILE A 654 13.96 -34.52 -11.95
N TYR A 655 12.87 -35.01 -11.36
CA TYR A 655 12.68 -36.43 -11.06
C TYR A 655 12.00 -37.17 -12.21
N ASN A 656 11.10 -36.53 -12.94
CA ASN A 656 10.47 -37.15 -14.09
C ASN A 656 9.97 -36.10 -15.08
N ARG A 657 9.99 -36.42 -16.37
CA ARG A 657 9.40 -35.64 -17.45
C ARG A 657 8.94 -36.61 -18.53
N ARG A 658 7.62 -36.84 -18.64
CA ARG A 658 7.05 -37.83 -19.57
C ARG A 658 5.57 -37.59 -19.86
N TRP A 659 5.02 -38.41 -20.74
CA TRP A 659 3.58 -38.57 -20.93
C TRP A 659 2.96 -39.51 -19.88
N HIS A 660 1.85 -39.10 -19.27
CA HIS A 660 1.10 -39.83 -18.25
C HIS A 660 -0.40 -39.87 -18.54
N GLY A 661 -0.83 -40.76 -19.43
CA GLY A 661 -2.25 -41.04 -19.67
C GLY A 661 -3.14 -39.79 -19.73
N GLY A 662 -4.12 -39.71 -18.82
CA GLY A 662 -5.05 -38.59 -18.70
C GLY A 662 -4.43 -37.26 -18.24
N TYR A 663 -3.25 -37.25 -17.62
CA TYR A 663 -2.50 -36.04 -17.27
C TYR A 663 -1.76 -35.43 -18.46
N GLY A 664 -1.52 -36.20 -19.52
CA GLY A 664 -0.78 -35.72 -20.69
C GLY A 664 0.72 -35.55 -20.41
N ASN A 665 1.32 -34.48 -20.91
CA ASN A 665 2.71 -34.16 -20.59
C ASN A 665 2.82 -33.66 -19.15
N THR A 666 3.81 -34.16 -18.43
CA THR A 666 4.03 -33.86 -17.01
C THR A 666 5.49 -33.58 -16.73
N ILE A 667 5.74 -32.82 -15.66
CA ILE A 667 7.04 -32.75 -15.00
C ILE A 667 6.87 -33.01 -13.51
N THR A 668 7.84 -33.70 -12.92
CA THR A 668 7.90 -33.96 -11.48
C THR A 668 9.24 -33.51 -10.96
N ILE A 669 9.21 -32.72 -9.90
CA ILE A 669 10.38 -32.20 -9.21
C ILE A 669 10.54 -32.97 -7.90
N LYS A 670 11.74 -33.48 -7.64
CA LYS A 670 12.15 -33.91 -6.29
C LYS A 670 12.67 -32.69 -5.54
N VAL A 671 12.04 -32.37 -4.43
CA VAL A 671 12.39 -31.23 -3.58
C VAL A 671 13.79 -31.44 -3.01
N LYS A 672 14.66 -30.40 -3.10
CA LYS A 672 16.05 -30.49 -2.65
C LYS A 672 16.16 -30.67 -1.13
N ASN A 673 15.34 -29.96 -0.37
CA ASN A 673 15.25 -30.08 1.09
C ASN A 673 13.78 -30.27 1.55
N PRO A 674 13.33 -31.53 1.73
CA PRO A 674 11.98 -31.85 2.17
C PRO A 674 11.56 -31.19 3.49
N GLN A 675 12.46 -31.10 4.47
CA GLN A 675 12.14 -30.53 5.78
C GLN A 675 11.93 -29.02 5.70
N GLU A 676 12.76 -28.31 4.91
CA GLU A 676 12.53 -26.90 4.62
C GLU A 676 11.24 -26.67 3.84
N PHE A 677 10.92 -27.55 2.88
CA PHE A 677 9.67 -27.46 2.15
C PHE A 677 8.44 -27.60 3.07
N LEU A 678 8.48 -28.53 4.03
CA LEU A 678 7.38 -28.75 4.96
C LEU A 678 7.13 -27.53 5.87
N LYS A 679 8.12 -26.66 6.08
CA LYS A 679 7.94 -25.39 6.80
C LYS A 679 7.08 -24.39 6.01
N PHE A 680 6.93 -24.52 4.68
CA PHE A 680 5.98 -23.71 3.89
C PHE A 680 4.52 -24.15 4.06
N LYS A 681 4.26 -25.23 4.80
CA LYS A 681 2.90 -25.70 5.09
C LYS A 681 2.15 -24.65 5.91
N LYS A 682 1.16 -24.03 5.27
CA LYS A 682 0.22 -23.05 5.82
C LYS A 682 -0.84 -23.76 6.66
N ASN A 683 -1.49 -23.05 7.58
CA ASN A 683 -2.66 -23.58 8.27
C ASN A 683 -3.91 -23.39 7.41
N TYR A 684 -4.18 -24.36 6.56
CA TYR A 684 -5.36 -24.41 5.70
C TYR A 684 -6.50 -25.18 6.39
N SER A 685 -7.69 -24.56 6.43
CA SER A 685 -8.92 -25.25 6.82
C SER A 685 -9.66 -25.74 5.58
N LEU A 686 -10.02 -27.02 5.57
CA LEU A 686 -10.80 -27.62 4.47
C LEU A 686 -12.07 -26.80 4.22
N GLN A 687 -12.18 -26.25 3.01
CA GLN A 687 -13.32 -25.43 2.60
C GLN A 687 -14.58 -26.28 2.39
N TYR A 688 -14.42 -27.55 2.01
CA TYR A 688 -15.50 -28.45 1.61
C TYR A 688 -15.32 -29.87 2.19
N ALA A 689 -14.95 -29.98 3.47
CA ALA A 689 -14.81 -31.28 4.17
C ALA A 689 -16.05 -32.18 4.03
N SER A 690 -17.26 -31.60 4.17
CA SER A 690 -18.53 -32.34 4.01
C SER A 690 -18.80 -32.82 2.58
N LYS A 691 -17.99 -32.41 1.60
CA LYS A 691 -18.06 -32.83 0.20
C LYS A 691 -16.89 -33.73 -0.19
N GLY A 692 -16.13 -34.24 0.78
CA GLY A 692 -15.05 -35.20 0.55
C GLY A 692 -13.66 -34.59 0.44
N GLU A 693 -13.50 -33.28 0.66
CA GLU A 693 -12.16 -32.70 0.79
C GLU A 693 -11.46 -33.28 2.03
N ILE A 694 -10.18 -33.63 1.92
CA ILE A 694 -9.40 -34.23 3.00
C ILE A 694 -8.05 -33.55 3.16
N ASN A 695 -7.38 -33.75 4.30
CA ASN A 695 -6.08 -33.15 4.56
C ASN A 695 -4.94 -33.87 3.82
N LYS A 696 -4.91 -35.21 3.90
CA LYS A 696 -3.84 -36.05 3.36
C LYS A 696 -4.32 -37.49 3.21
N GLY A 697 -3.59 -38.25 2.41
CA GLY A 697 -3.77 -39.69 2.28
C GLY A 697 -3.28 -40.46 3.52
N SER A 698 -3.74 -41.71 3.64
CA SER A 698 -3.46 -42.60 4.76
C SER A 698 -1.98 -42.99 4.93
N SER A 699 -1.19 -42.85 3.86
CA SER A 699 0.20 -43.26 3.76
C SER A 699 1.13 -42.07 3.46
N TRP A 700 0.65 -40.85 3.68
CA TRP A 700 1.47 -39.65 3.59
C TRP A 700 2.55 -39.67 4.68
N SER A 701 3.79 -39.46 4.27
CA SER A 701 4.94 -39.33 5.16
C SER A 701 5.52 -37.92 5.07
N GLU A 702 5.81 -37.33 6.22
CA GLU A 702 6.64 -36.11 6.30
C GLU A 702 8.14 -36.49 6.43
N ASP A 703 8.42 -37.78 6.63
CA ASP A 703 9.75 -38.36 6.65
C ASP A 703 10.10 -38.90 5.26
N GLY A 704 11.19 -38.40 4.67
CA GLY A 704 11.70 -38.86 3.37
C GLY A 704 11.61 -37.81 2.27
N ASP A 705 11.58 -38.28 1.02
CA ASP A 705 11.54 -37.42 -0.15
C ASP A 705 10.15 -36.80 -0.36
N ILE A 706 10.13 -35.55 -0.83
CA ILE A 706 8.91 -34.89 -1.29
C ILE A 706 9.03 -34.57 -2.78
N TYR A 707 7.93 -34.77 -3.50
CA TYR A 707 7.82 -34.53 -4.93
C TYR A 707 6.68 -33.56 -5.26
N LEU A 708 6.91 -32.70 -6.23
CA LEU A 708 5.92 -31.78 -6.80
C LEU A 708 5.61 -32.20 -8.22
N PHE A 709 4.35 -32.50 -8.50
CA PHE A 709 3.91 -33.00 -9.81
C PHE A 709 3.03 -31.96 -10.52
N TYR A 710 3.31 -31.73 -11.80
CA TYR A 710 2.63 -30.78 -12.66
C TYR A 710 2.06 -31.51 -13.87
N GLY A 711 0.75 -31.42 -14.09
CA GLY A 711 0.03 -32.10 -15.16
C GLY A 711 -0.66 -31.18 -16.16
N HIS A 712 -1.16 -31.77 -17.25
CA HIS A 712 -1.83 -31.10 -18.37
C HIS A 712 -0.97 -30.10 -19.14
N LEU A 713 0.33 -30.35 -19.29
CA LEU A 713 1.28 -29.38 -19.86
C LEU A 713 1.28 -29.38 -21.40
N ASP A 714 1.47 -28.21 -22.01
CA ASP A 714 1.67 -28.07 -23.47
C ASP A 714 3.16 -28.19 -23.82
N SER A 715 3.99 -27.51 -23.03
CA SER A 715 5.44 -27.50 -23.15
C SER A 715 6.07 -27.78 -21.78
N VAL A 716 7.24 -28.39 -21.80
CA VAL A 716 8.07 -28.64 -20.63
C VAL A 716 9.51 -28.41 -21.06
N ILE A 717 10.30 -27.73 -20.21
CA ILE A 717 11.74 -27.53 -20.42
C ILE A 717 12.45 -28.83 -20.83
N ASP A 718 13.46 -28.73 -21.70
CA ASP A 718 14.15 -29.92 -22.25
C ASP A 718 15.26 -30.47 -21.34
N ASN A 719 15.11 -30.22 -20.04
CA ASN A 719 16.06 -30.61 -19.02
C ASN A 719 16.02 -32.13 -18.77
N LYS A 720 17.15 -32.69 -18.37
CA LYS A 720 17.31 -34.13 -18.12
C LYS A 720 17.01 -34.49 -16.66
N PHE A 721 16.75 -35.77 -16.41
CA PHE A 721 16.66 -36.30 -15.04
C PHE A 721 17.88 -35.89 -14.22
N GLY A 722 17.65 -35.52 -12.96
CA GLY A 722 18.69 -35.10 -12.02
C GLY A 722 19.21 -33.68 -12.22
N GLN A 723 18.79 -32.97 -13.29
CA GLN A 723 19.16 -31.58 -13.48
C GLN A 723 18.56 -30.72 -12.36
N GLU A 724 19.41 -29.86 -11.77
CA GLU A 724 18.98 -28.89 -10.77
C GLU A 724 18.09 -27.81 -11.39
N ILE A 725 17.11 -27.36 -10.61
CA ILE A 725 16.24 -26.25 -10.93
C ILE A 725 16.14 -25.32 -9.71
N THR A 726 15.94 -24.04 -9.98
CA THR A 726 15.83 -23.02 -8.92
C THR A 726 14.39 -22.58 -8.73
N CYS A 727 13.99 -22.24 -7.50
CA CYS A 727 12.69 -21.64 -7.22
C CYS A 727 12.40 -20.44 -8.13
N GLY A 728 11.18 -20.39 -8.69
CA GLY A 728 10.73 -19.36 -9.63
C GLY A 728 11.17 -19.57 -11.07
N GLU A 729 11.96 -20.61 -11.37
CA GLU A 729 12.30 -20.98 -12.74
C GLU A 729 11.05 -21.47 -13.49
N VAL A 730 10.91 -21.04 -14.76
CA VAL A 730 9.80 -21.47 -15.62
C VAL A 730 10.05 -22.90 -16.08
N LEU A 731 9.17 -23.82 -15.71
CA LEU A 731 9.27 -25.25 -16.03
C LEU A 731 8.60 -25.63 -17.35
N GLY A 732 7.81 -24.72 -17.92
CA GLY A 732 7.04 -24.93 -19.14
C GLY A 732 5.75 -24.14 -19.12
N THR A 733 4.77 -24.60 -19.89
CA THR A 733 3.47 -23.93 -19.99
C THR A 733 2.31 -24.90 -19.84
N THR A 734 1.24 -24.45 -19.20
CA THR A 734 -0.03 -25.19 -19.12
C THR A 734 -0.61 -25.44 -20.50
N GLY A 735 -1.36 -26.52 -20.62
CA GLY A 735 -1.93 -26.99 -21.88
C GLY A 735 -3.24 -27.71 -21.67
N ARG A 736 -3.53 -28.62 -22.60
CA ARG A 736 -4.73 -29.46 -22.60
C ARG A 736 -4.39 -30.92 -22.91
N SER A 737 -3.13 -31.29 -22.70
CA SER A 737 -2.64 -32.63 -23.00
C SER A 737 -3.27 -33.66 -22.05
N GLY A 738 -3.39 -34.89 -22.53
CA GLY A 738 -4.04 -35.99 -21.80
C GLY A 738 -5.57 -36.02 -21.93
N VAL A 739 -6.21 -34.91 -22.34
CA VAL A 739 -7.67 -34.83 -22.51
C VAL A 739 -8.06 -34.92 -23.98
N VAL A 740 -8.11 -36.14 -24.52
CA VAL A 740 -8.30 -36.42 -25.97
C VAL A 740 -9.57 -35.77 -26.55
N LYS A 741 -10.66 -35.70 -25.78
CA LYS A 741 -11.94 -35.11 -26.23
C LYS A 741 -11.99 -33.57 -26.13
N GLY A 742 -10.88 -32.93 -25.74
CA GLY A 742 -10.83 -31.52 -25.41
C GLY A 742 -11.41 -31.19 -24.04
N THR A 743 -11.09 -30.01 -23.53
CA THR A 743 -11.54 -29.52 -22.20
C THR A 743 -12.25 -28.18 -22.33
N CYS A 744 -13.30 -27.98 -21.54
CA CYS A 744 -13.94 -26.68 -21.31
C CYS A 744 -13.27 -25.89 -20.16
N ALA A 745 -12.43 -26.55 -19.36
CA ALA A 745 -11.83 -25.97 -18.17
C ALA A 745 -10.33 -26.27 -18.18
N PRO A 746 -9.52 -25.52 -18.93
CA PRO A 746 -8.07 -25.67 -18.89
C PRO A 746 -7.55 -25.26 -17.51
N HIS A 747 -6.66 -26.08 -16.96
CA HIS A 747 -6.07 -25.89 -15.64
C HIS A 747 -4.68 -26.51 -15.58
N LEU A 748 -3.89 -26.06 -14.61
CA LEU A 748 -2.76 -26.82 -14.10
C LEU A 748 -3.28 -27.82 -13.06
N HIS A 749 -2.96 -29.09 -13.22
CA HIS A 749 -3.12 -30.07 -12.15
C HIS A 749 -1.82 -30.14 -11.33
N PHE A 750 -1.91 -29.87 -10.03
CA PHE A 750 -0.74 -29.82 -9.13
C PHE A 750 -0.89 -30.80 -7.97
N GLU A 751 0.11 -31.66 -7.73
CA GLU A 751 0.13 -32.61 -6.60
C GLU A 751 1.40 -32.42 -5.74
N VAL A 752 1.28 -32.74 -4.44
CA VAL A 752 2.40 -32.86 -3.49
C VAL A 752 2.44 -34.30 -2.96
N LEU A 753 3.53 -35.02 -3.22
CA LEU A 753 3.67 -36.46 -2.96
C LEU A 753 4.82 -36.74 -1.99
N SER A 754 4.63 -37.67 -1.05
CA SER A 754 5.69 -38.23 -0.22
C SER A 754 6.29 -39.53 -0.81
N ASP A 755 5.64 -40.07 -1.83
CA ASP A 755 6.09 -41.23 -2.59
C ASP A 755 5.51 -41.19 -4.01
N TYR A 756 6.33 -41.48 -5.01
CA TYR A 756 5.99 -41.38 -6.43
C TYR A 756 5.22 -42.63 -6.89
N VAL A 757 3.98 -42.77 -6.43
CA VAL A 757 3.07 -43.86 -6.82
C VAL A 757 2.00 -43.32 -7.75
N MET A 758 1.91 -43.80 -8.98
CA MET A 758 0.85 -43.40 -9.93
C MET A 758 -0.27 -44.45 -9.98
N GLY A 759 -1.50 -44.04 -10.34
CA GLY A 759 -2.65 -44.95 -10.47
C GLY A 759 -3.59 -44.97 -9.25
N SER A 760 -4.37 -46.04 -9.08
CA SER A 760 -5.53 -46.08 -8.16
C SER A 760 -5.21 -45.96 -6.66
N ARG A 761 -3.95 -46.14 -6.25
CA ARG A 761 -3.52 -45.99 -4.84
C ARG A 761 -2.84 -44.65 -4.56
N SER A 762 -2.73 -43.80 -5.58
CA SER A 762 -1.96 -42.55 -5.53
C SER A 762 -2.36 -41.66 -4.35
N ILE A 763 -3.65 -41.40 -4.14
CA ILE A 763 -4.13 -40.48 -3.09
C ILE A 763 -3.53 -40.76 -1.70
N ARG A 764 -3.21 -42.03 -1.40
CA ARG A 764 -2.70 -42.46 -0.10
C ARG A 764 -1.38 -41.77 0.25
N THR A 765 -0.54 -41.42 -0.71
CA THR A 765 0.80 -40.84 -0.49
C THR A 765 0.84 -39.33 -0.79
N ARG A 766 -0.31 -38.65 -0.89
CA ARG A 766 -0.39 -37.21 -1.16
C ARG A 766 -0.87 -36.43 0.06
N ILE A 767 -0.50 -35.17 0.10
CA ILE A 767 -1.10 -34.16 0.97
C ILE A 767 -1.88 -33.16 0.12
N ASN A 768 -2.91 -32.55 0.70
CA ASN A 768 -3.68 -31.51 0.05
C ASN A 768 -2.76 -30.33 -0.33
N PRO A 769 -2.59 -30.02 -1.63
CA PRO A 769 -1.72 -28.91 -2.05
C PRO A 769 -2.17 -27.53 -1.56
N ALA A 770 -3.43 -27.40 -1.13
CA ALA A 770 -3.97 -26.19 -0.49
C ALA A 770 -3.22 -25.80 0.80
N PHE A 771 -2.50 -26.74 1.43
CA PHE A 771 -1.61 -26.42 2.53
C PHE A 771 -0.38 -25.61 2.10
N PHE A 772 -0.04 -25.55 0.81
CA PHE A 772 1.19 -24.90 0.34
C PHE A 772 0.90 -23.74 -0.62
N VAL A 773 -0.06 -23.91 -1.55
CA VAL A 773 -0.37 -22.92 -2.59
C VAL A 773 -1.27 -21.80 -2.05
N ASP A 774 -0.92 -20.52 -2.32
CA ASP A 774 -1.79 -19.37 -1.96
C ASP A 774 -2.89 -19.12 -3.01
N TYR A 775 -3.88 -20.01 -3.09
CA TYR A 775 -4.93 -19.94 -4.11
C TYR A 775 -6.24 -19.33 -3.62
N LYS A 776 -7.01 -18.73 -4.53
CA LYS A 776 -8.39 -18.31 -4.26
C LYS A 776 -9.38 -19.44 -4.50
N GLY A 777 -10.08 -19.87 -3.45
CA GLY A 777 -11.24 -20.75 -3.52
C GLY A 777 -12.48 -20.06 -4.10
N TYR A 778 -13.60 -20.78 -4.24
CA TYR A 778 -14.82 -20.24 -4.84
C TYR A 778 -15.31 -18.93 -4.18
N ASN A 779 -15.25 -18.84 -2.85
CA ASN A 779 -15.74 -17.67 -2.11
C ASN A 779 -14.79 -16.47 -2.20
N GLU A 780 -13.54 -16.68 -2.60
CA GLU A 780 -12.48 -15.66 -2.62
C GLU A 780 -12.24 -15.10 -4.03
N GLN A 781 -12.69 -15.80 -5.06
CA GLN A 781 -12.65 -15.33 -6.44
C GLN A 781 -13.65 -14.20 -6.69
N SER A 782 -13.16 -13.14 -7.33
CA SER A 782 -13.92 -11.99 -7.80
C SER A 782 -14.92 -12.36 -8.89
N ALA A 783 -15.90 -11.49 -9.13
CA ALA A 783 -16.86 -11.66 -10.23
C ALA A 783 -16.16 -11.73 -11.60
N ALA A 784 -15.08 -10.96 -11.81
CA ALA A 784 -14.31 -10.98 -13.04
C ALA A 784 -13.57 -12.31 -13.26
N GLU A 785 -12.98 -12.87 -12.20
CA GLU A 785 -12.30 -14.18 -12.26
C GLU A 785 -13.30 -15.30 -12.56
N LYS A 786 -14.45 -15.32 -11.89
CA LYS A 786 -15.54 -16.28 -12.16
C LYS A 786 -16.04 -16.16 -13.60
N LYS A 787 -16.27 -14.93 -14.07
CA LYS A 787 -16.68 -14.65 -15.43
C LYS A 787 -15.64 -15.11 -16.46
N LYS A 788 -14.35 -14.91 -16.20
CA LYS A 788 -13.28 -15.40 -17.09
C LYS A 788 -13.32 -16.92 -17.26
N GLN A 789 -13.55 -17.66 -16.19
CA GLN A 789 -13.69 -19.12 -16.26
C GLN A 789 -14.97 -19.53 -17.00
N GLU A 790 -16.07 -18.83 -16.77
CA GLU A 790 -17.34 -19.06 -17.47
C GLU A 790 -17.21 -18.81 -18.98
N ASP A 791 -16.59 -17.69 -19.35
CA ASP A 791 -16.33 -17.32 -20.74
C ASP A 791 -15.43 -18.35 -21.42
N GLU A 792 -14.40 -18.85 -20.73
CA GLU A 792 -13.55 -19.94 -21.22
C GLU A 792 -14.34 -21.24 -21.41
N LYS A 793 -15.18 -21.61 -20.43
CA LYS A 793 -16.05 -22.78 -20.53
C LYS A 793 -17.07 -22.67 -21.67
N ASN A 794 -17.56 -21.46 -21.96
CA ASN A 794 -18.53 -21.22 -23.01
C ASN A 794 -17.93 -21.27 -24.43
N LYS A 795 -16.60 -21.24 -24.57
CA LYS A 795 -15.93 -21.56 -25.85
C LYS A 795 -16.11 -23.04 -26.25
N GLY A 796 -16.62 -23.87 -25.35
CA GLY A 796 -16.85 -25.30 -25.57
C GLY A 796 -15.56 -26.12 -25.42
N LYS A 797 -15.65 -27.40 -25.76
CA LYS A 797 -14.50 -28.30 -25.68
C LYS A 797 -13.46 -27.90 -26.71
N THR A 798 -12.34 -27.44 -26.23
CA THR A 798 -11.22 -27.08 -27.06
C THR A 798 -10.22 -28.23 -27.06
N VAL A 799 -10.00 -28.81 -28.25
CA VAL A 799 -8.99 -29.85 -28.45
C VAL A 799 -7.62 -29.23 -28.59
N GLN A 800 -6.59 -29.97 -28.19
CA GLN A 800 -5.22 -29.64 -28.56
C GLN A 800 -5.06 -30.11 -30.02
N HIS A 801 -4.96 -29.18 -30.98
CA HIS A 801 -4.71 -29.55 -32.38
C HIS A 801 -3.46 -30.45 -32.46
N ASP A 802 -3.57 -31.56 -33.20
CA ASP A 802 -2.55 -32.59 -33.35
C ASP A 802 -1.17 -31.98 -33.62
N GLY A 803 -0.30 -31.99 -32.60
CA GLY A 803 0.98 -31.28 -32.66
C GLY A 803 1.77 -31.24 -31.36
N VAL A 804 1.18 -31.58 -30.20
CA VAL A 804 1.99 -31.77 -29.00
C VAL A 804 2.72 -33.09 -29.10
N LYS A 805 4.04 -32.98 -29.34
CA LYS A 805 4.98 -34.10 -29.21
C LYS A 805 4.79 -34.70 -27.83
N LYS A 806 4.18 -35.89 -27.78
CA LYS A 806 4.12 -36.67 -26.54
C LYS A 806 5.55 -36.84 -26.07
N LEU A 807 5.83 -36.39 -24.86
CA LEU A 807 7.15 -36.60 -24.29
C LEU A 807 7.39 -38.11 -24.24
N PRO A 808 8.52 -38.59 -24.78
CA PRO A 808 8.80 -40.01 -24.79
C PRO A 808 8.76 -40.52 -23.34
N TYR A 809 8.47 -41.80 -23.18
CA TYR A 809 8.84 -42.45 -21.92
C TYR A 809 10.35 -42.24 -21.77
N ALA A 810 10.75 -41.55 -20.70
CA ALA A 810 12.16 -41.37 -20.40
C ALA A 810 12.84 -42.74 -20.46
N ASP A 811 13.97 -42.82 -21.15
CA ASP A 811 14.75 -44.05 -21.26
C ASP A 811 15.05 -44.54 -19.84
N MET A 812 14.39 -45.62 -19.42
CA MET A 812 14.49 -46.17 -18.06
C MET A 812 15.66 -47.15 -17.94
N ASP A 813 16.54 -47.21 -18.94
CA ASP A 813 17.82 -47.91 -18.93
C ASP A 813 18.71 -47.34 -17.80
N GLY A 814 18.46 -47.82 -16.58
CA GLY A 814 19.15 -47.42 -15.36
C GLY A 814 18.29 -47.36 -14.10
N PHE A 815 16.96 -47.50 -14.17
CA PHE A 815 16.09 -47.13 -13.06
C PHE A 815 15.03 -48.18 -12.73
N ILE A 816 15.49 -49.32 -12.20
CA ILE A 816 14.73 -50.14 -11.25
C ILE A 816 15.23 -49.78 -9.84
N LYS A 817 14.35 -49.20 -9.03
CA LYS A 817 14.14 -49.66 -7.65
C LYS A 817 12.73 -49.37 -7.22
#